data_AF-A0A2T7E668-F1
#
_entry.id   AF-A0A2T7E668-F1
#
_cell.length_a   1.000
_cell.length_b   1.000
_cell.length_c   1.000
_cell.angle_alpha   90.00
_cell.angle_beta   90.00
_cell.angle_gamma   90.00
#
_symmetry.space_group_name_H-M   'P 1'
#
loop_
_entity.id
_entity.type
_entity.pdbx_description
1 polymer ?
#
loop_
_entity_poly.entity_id
_entity_poly.type
_entity_poly.pdbx_seq_one_letter_code
_entity_poly.pdbx_strand_id
1 'polypeptide(L)'
;MDLVGPLLVAMAGLLDAPGLQFFGWLITAGSFGLAALIYALLRLQREASLYWTKAAAREKRAAWKTLRCPSSSHTWTEDCFCGGQPSTCCMCLSSLGSAQGVVGSRAAEADVVHRCSVCGVAAHSYCSRGAEKDCKCVAQAGVSPLLHHWSERWVELDDNPEISSFCYYCDEPCGVPFLGVSPIWRCLWCQRQIHVDCHAKLLKETGNTCDLGLLRRLIVPPQSVKEISEGPAISGMLNSIKEGFVNSSRRSRDRRPRSKKRMNNHSGGKTDPTPTSSSILDSVLEGFARLQGLDGKYALANPKLSQNSVNQTYGSGIHNGAKRKYELVDLPQDSRPLLVFINAKSGGRNGPSLRRRLNMLLNPVQIFELSASQGPEVGLHLFHNVKHFRILVCGGDGTVAWVLDSIEKQNYESPPPVAILPLGTGNDLSRVMRWGGGLSSVERQGGICALLNDVDHAAVTVLDRWNVAIKEKNGTEGQCTKQVKFMTNYLGIGCDAKVAYDFHTSREEKPDQFCSQFVNKLIYAREGAKDMMDRSCSDLPWHVSLEVDGKNIEIPEDAEGVIVMNIPSYMGGVDLWQNDNDHDDDFSLQSIHDKMLEVVCISGTWHLGKLQVGLSRAHRLAQGKVIRLHLHSSFPVQVDGEPWIQPPGCLEISHRGQMFMLRRTSEEPTGHAAAIMSEVLVNAECNGVIDAAQKRLLLHEIALRLSS
;
A
#
# COMPACT_ATOMS: atom_id res chain seq x y z
N MET A 1 9.11 23.86 34.07
CA MET A 1 8.13 23.10 34.89
C MET A 1 8.41 23.37 36.38
N ASP A 2 8.77 24.60 36.76
CA ASP A 2 9.59 24.83 37.95
C ASP A 2 8.91 25.67 39.05
N LEU A 3 7.57 25.65 39.10
CA LEU A 3 6.81 26.26 40.21
C LEU A 3 5.82 25.31 40.91
N VAL A 4 5.65 24.08 40.42
CA VAL A 4 4.69 23.13 41.01
C VAL A 4 5.33 22.25 42.10
N GLY A 5 6.64 21.98 41.99
CA GLY A 5 7.40 21.15 42.94
C GLY A 5 7.45 21.71 44.38
N PRO A 6 7.81 22.99 44.60
CA PRO A 6 7.93 23.54 45.95
C PRO A 6 6.59 23.69 46.68
N LEU A 7 5.50 23.94 45.92
CA LEU A 7 4.17 24.15 46.46
C LEU A 7 3.52 22.83 46.93
N LEU A 8 3.75 21.73 46.19
CA LEU A 8 3.30 20.39 46.60
C LEU A 8 4.03 19.87 47.84
N VAL A 9 5.32 20.16 47.98
CA VAL A 9 6.11 19.78 49.16
C VAL A 9 5.69 20.58 50.40
N ALA A 10 5.37 21.88 50.24
CA ALA A 10 4.84 22.69 51.33
C ALA A 10 3.43 22.25 51.78
N MET A 11 2.58 21.79 50.86
CA MET A 11 1.26 21.25 51.22
C MET A 11 1.33 19.86 51.87
N ALA A 12 2.31 19.04 51.53
CA ALA A 12 2.53 17.72 52.15
C ALA A 12 3.01 17.82 53.62
N GLY A 13 3.68 18.91 54.00
CA GLY A 13 4.13 19.15 55.38
C GLY A 13 3.05 19.67 56.34
N LEU A 14 1.86 20.02 55.84
CA LEU A 14 0.75 20.61 56.61
C LEU A 14 -0.41 19.63 56.87
N LEU A 15 -0.32 18.39 56.39
CA LEU A 15 -1.39 17.40 56.48
C LEU A 15 -0.96 16.20 57.34
N ASP A 16 -1.60 16.02 58.49
CA ASP A 16 -1.50 14.77 59.26
C ASP A 16 -1.92 13.57 58.41
N ALA A 17 -1.51 12.36 58.81
CA ALA A 17 -1.81 11.10 58.10
C ALA A 17 -3.27 10.92 57.61
N PRO A 18 -4.32 11.39 58.33
CA PRO A 18 -5.70 11.36 57.83
C PRO A 18 -5.98 12.34 56.68
N GLY A 19 -5.30 13.49 56.65
CA GLY A 19 -5.45 14.52 55.61
C GLY A 19 -4.83 14.12 54.27
N LEU A 20 -3.73 13.37 54.29
CA LEU A 20 -3.11 12.82 53.08
C LEU A 20 -4.01 11.74 52.42
N GLN A 21 -4.69 10.92 53.24
CA GLN A 21 -5.71 9.99 52.77
C GLN A 21 -6.92 10.72 52.17
N PHE A 22 -7.37 11.80 52.80
CA PHE A 22 -8.51 12.59 52.31
C PHE A 22 -8.22 13.28 50.96
N PHE A 23 -7.01 13.87 50.80
CA PHE A 23 -6.57 14.43 49.52
C PHE A 23 -6.38 13.37 48.43
N GLY A 24 -5.84 12.20 48.78
CA GLY A 24 -5.77 11.04 47.87
C GLY A 24 -7.15 10.57 47.40
N TRP A 25 -8.15 10.57 48.29
CA TRP A 25 -9.55 10.29 47.96
C TRP A 25 -10.17 11.34 47.04
N LEU A 26 -9.88 12.63 47.24
CA LEU A 26 -10.37 13.70 46.35
C LEU A 26 -9.78 13.64 44.94
N ILE A 27 -8.48 13.34 44.81
CA ILE A 27 -7.82 13.20 43.50
C ILE A 27 -8.31 11.94 42.78
N THR A 28 -8.46 10.82 43.50
CA THR A 28 -8.99 9.58 42.90
C THR A 28 -10.47 9.72 42.57
N ALA A 29 -11.33 10.20 43.47
CA ALA A 29 -12.75 10.42 43.18
C ALA A 29 -12.97 11.49 42.09
N GLY A 30 -12.16 12.56 42.07
CA GLY A 30 -12.19 13.59 41.03
C GLY A 30 -11.78 13.07 39.65
N SER A 31 -10.75 12.22 39.58
CA SER A 31 -10.33 11.58 38.33
C SER A 31 -11.33 10.52 37.84
N PHE A 32 -11.97 9.75 38.74
CA PHE A 32 -13.09 8.87 38.39
C PHE A 32 -14.31 9.66 37.90
N GLY A 33 -14.65 10.78 38.53
CA GLY A 33 -15.74 11.67 38.10
C GLY A 33 -15.48 12.27 36.72
N LEU A 34 -14.26 12.75 36.46
CA LEU A 34 -13.85 13.25 35.15
C LEU A 34 -13.86 12.15 34.09
N ALA A 35 -13.33 10.96 34.40
CA ALA A 35 -13.36 9.82 33.50
C ALA A 35 -14.78 9.36 33.17
N ALA A 36 -15.70 9.36 34.15
CA ALA A 36 -17.10 9.04 33.95
C ALA A 36 -17.81 10.10 33.07
N LEU A 37 -17.48 11.38 33.26
CA LEU A 37 -18.00 12.48 32.45
C LEU A 37 -17.47 12.43 31.01
N ILE A 38 -16.17 12.18 30.82
CA ILE A 38 -15.56 11.93 29.51
C ILE A 38 -16.22 10.70 28.85
N TYR A 39 -16.40 9.61 29.59
CA TYR A 39 -17.05 8.41 29.08
C TYR A 39 -18.50 8.67 28.66
N ALA A 40 -19.27 9.41 29.47
CA ALA A 40 -20.64 9.80 29.14
C ALA A 40 -20.69 10.71 27.90
N LEU A 41 -19.78 11.68 27.79
CA LEU A 41 -19.65 12.52 26.59
C LEU A 41 -19.29 11.72 25.36
N LEU A 42 -18.30 10.83 25.44
CA LEU A 42 -17.90 9.94 24.35
C LEU A 42 -19.05 8.99 23.96
N ARG A 43 -19.83 8.51 24.93
CA ARG A 43 -21.00 7.67 24.68
C ARG A 43 -22.12 8.45 23.98
N LEU A 44 -22.45 9.65 24.44
CA LEU A 44 -23.43 10.51 23.80
C LEU A 44 -23.00 10.88 22.37
N GLN A 45 -21.73 11.22 22.19
CA GLN A 45 -21.14 11.49 20.88
C GLN A 45 -21.27 10.27 19.95
N ARG A 46 -21.05 9.05 20.46
CA ARG A 46 -21.23 7.80 19.70
C ARG A 46 -22.69 7.56 19.32
N GLU A 47 -23.62 7.69 20.25
CA GLU A 47 -25.06 7.48 19.99
C GLU A 47 -25.58 8.50 18.96
N ALA A 48 -25.15 9.76 19.08
CA ALA A 48 -25.44 10.80 18.10
C ALA A 48 -24.85 10.47 16.71
N SER A 49 -23.56 10.11 16.64
CA SER A 49 -22.88 9.73 15.39
C SER A 49 -23.61 8.60 14.66
N LEU A 50 -24.02 7.55 15.39
CA LEU A 50 -24.77 6.43 14.85
C LEU A 50 -26.15 6.83 14.31
N TYR A 51 -26.85 7.73 15.00
CA TYR A 51 -28.13 8.27 14.53
C TYR A 51 -27.96 9.02 13.21
N TRP A 52 -26.93 9.86 13.09
CA TRP A 52 -26.67 10.63 11.88
C TRP A 52 -26.26 9.76 10.69
N THR A 53 -25.44 8.73 10.90
CA THR A 53 -25.10 7.76 9.84
C THR A 53 -26.34 7.02 9.34
N LYS A 54 -27.26 6.64 10.25
CA LYS A 54 -28.55 6.05 9.87
C LYS A 54 -29.40 6.99 9.04
N ALA A 55 -29.46 8.28 9.42
CA ALA A 55 -30.21 9.29 8.68
C ALA A 55 -29.60 9.48 7.27
N ALA A 56 -28.28 9.65 7.17
CA ALA A 56 -27.57 9.76 5.90
C ALA A 56 -27.85 8.57 4.96
N ALA A 57 -27.89 7.35 5.50
CA ALA A 57 -28.14 6.13 4.72
C ALA A 57 -29.56 6.04 4.18
N ARG A 58 -30.56 6.45 4.98
CA ARG A 58 -31.97 6.48 4.54
C ARG A 58 -32.16 7.48 3.40
N GLU A 59 -31.59 8.68 3.54
CA GLU A 59 -31.68 9.72 2.52
C GLU A 59 -30.98 9.29 1.23
N LYS A 60 -29.83 8.60 1.32
CA LYS A 60 -29.12 8.10 0.14
C LYS A 60 -29.96 7.09 -0.63
N ARG A 61 -30.61 6.16 0.08
CA ARG A 61 -31.52 5.18 -0.54
C ARG A 61 -32.69 5.85 -1.25
N ALA A 62 -33.24 6.92 -0.67
CA ALA A 62 -34.29 7.71 -1.30
C ALA A 62 -33.79 8.45 -2.56
N ALA A 63 -32.58 9.01 -2.50
CA ALA A 63 -31.97 9.78 -3.59
C ALA A 63 -31.29 8.92 -4.68
N TRP A 64 -31.06 7.62 -4.47
CA TRP A 64 -30.25 6.81 -5.37
C TRP A 64 -30.70 6.85 -6.84
N LYS A 65 -32.02 6.83 -7.08
CA LYS A 65 -32.59 6.89 -8.45
C LYS A 65 -32.38 8.25 -9.12
N THR A 66 -32.32 9.34 -8.36
CA THR A 66 -32.11 10.69 -8.91
C THR A 66 -30.66 10.96 -9.24
N LEU A 67 -29.72 10.28 -8.56
CA LEU A 67 -28.27 10.41 -8.75
C LEU A 67 -27.76 9.82 -10.08
N ARG A 68 -28.47 8.86 -10.68
CA ARG A 68 -28.12 8.17 -11.94
C ARG A 68 -26.70 7.56 -11.95
N CYS A 69 -26.13 7.29 -10.78
CA CYS A 69 -24.79 6.70 -10.66
C CYS A 69 -24.78 5.26 -11.19
N PRO A 70 -23.71 4.82 -11.88
CA PRO A 70 -23.61 3.44 -12.33
C PRO A 70 -23.56 2.47 -11.15
N SER A 71 -24.21 1.32 -11.31
CA SER A 71 -24.30 0.31 -10.27
C SER A 71 -23.11 -0.65 -10.31
N SER A 72 -22.46 -0.86 -9.17
CA SER A 72 -21.41 -1.86 -9.00
C SER A 72 -21.62 -2.65 -7.70
N SER A 73 -21.41 -3.95 -7.76
CA SER A 73 -21.52 -4.83 -6.59
C SER A 73 -20.33 -4.65 -5.65
N HIS A 74 -20.56 -4.79 -4.36
CA HIS A 74 -19.49 -4.82 -3.35
C HIS A 74 -18.69 -6.11 -3.42
N THR A 75 -17.38 -6.01 -3.19
CA THR A 75 -16.47 -7.16 -3.05
C THR A 75 -16.15 -7.38 -1.58
N TRP A 76 -16.87 -8.30 -0.97
CA TRP A 76 -16.80 -8.59 0.46
C TRP A 76 -15.59 -9.44 0.84
N THR A 77 -14.91 -9.04 1.92
CA THR A 77 -13.87 -9.82 2.59
C THR A 77 -14.25 -9.98 4.05
N GLU A 78 -13.99 -11.14 4.63
CA GLU A 78 -14.13 -11.37 6.07
C GLU A 78 -13.09 -10.53 6.82
N ASP A 79 -13.55 -9.85 7.87
CA ASP A 79 -12.74 -8.96 8.68
C ASP A 79 -12.86 -9.39 10.15
N CYS A 80 -11.81 -10.03 10.67
CA CYS A 80 -11.75 -10.45 12.07
C CYS A 80 -11.47 -9.23 12.95
N PHE A 81 -12.50 -8.79 13.66
CA PHE A 81 -12.49 -7.54 14.41
C PHE A 81 -11.60 -7.64 15.66
N CYS A 82 -10.34 -7.17 15.58
CA CYS A 82 -9.46 -6.99 16.74
C CYS A 82 -9.26 -5.50 17.03
N GLY A 83 -10.17 -4.91 17.81
CA GLY A 83 -9.99 -3.61 18.45
C GLY A 83 -10.01 -2.38 17.53
N GLY A 84 -11.15 -1.68 17.48
CA GLY A 84 -11.28 -0.36 16.86
C GLY A 84 -12.68 -0.12 16.28
N GLN A 85 -13.57 0.45 17.10
CA GLN A 85 -14.92 1.01 16.84
C GLN A 85 -15.93 0.23 15.96
N PRO A 86 -17.20 0.04 16.40
CA PRO A 86 -18.17 -0.72 15.63
C PRO A 86 -18.66 0.07 14.42
N SER A 87 -18.37 -0.42 13.22
CA SER A 87 -19.07 -0.02 12.01
C SER A 87 -20.57 -0.36 12.14
N THR A 88 -21.44 0.42 11.52
CA THR A 88 -22.85 0.02 11.35
C THR A 88 -22.99 -0.80 10.08
N CYS A 89 -23.90 -1.77 10.09
CA CYS A 89 -24.20 -2.57 8.93
C CYS A 89 -24.84 -1.68 7.85
N CYS A 90 -24.26 -1.63 6.64
CA CYS A 90 -24.76 -0.81 5.55
C CYS A 90 -26.19 -1.19 5.08
N MET A 91 -26.69 -2.35 5.54
CA MET A 91 -28.01 -2.88 5.20
C MET A 91 -29.05 -2.67 6.30
N CYS A 92 -28.91 -3.35 7.44
CA CYS A 92 -29.88 -3.22 8.54
C CYS A 92 -29.66 -1.96 9.39
N LEU A 93 -28.54 -1.25 9.18
CA LEU A 93 -28.13 -0.07 9.94
C LEU A 93 -27.93 -0.34 11.45
N SER A 94 -27.92 -1.60 11.87
CA SER A 94 -27.61 -2.02 13.24
C SER A 94 -26.10 -2.04 13.49
N SER A 95 -25.70 -1.97 14.76
CA SER A 95 -24.29 -2.06 15.16
C SER A 95 -23.70 -3.42 14.75
N LEU A 96 -22.46 -3.42 14.25
CA LEU A 96 -21.68 -4.63 13.97
C LEU A 96 -20.89 -5.12 15.21
N GLY A 97 -21.10 -4.50 16.38
CA GLY A 97 -20.41 -4.84 17.63
C GLY A 97 -21.32 -4.86 18.86
N SER A 98 -22.43 -5.59 18.81
CA SER A 98 -23.22 -5.92 20.01
C SER A 98 -24.02 -7.20 19.80
N ALA A 99 -23.61 -8.26 20.48
CA ALA A 99 -24.53 -9.29 20.97
C ALA A 99 -24.83 -8.97 22.44
N GLN A 100 -26.01 -8.43 22.74
CA GLN A 100 -26.55 -8.47 24.09
C GLN A 100 -27.31 -9.79 24.27
N GLY A 101 -26.69 -10.70 25.04
CA GLY A 101 -27.38 -11.53 26.03
C GLY A 101 -27.86 -12.92 25.60
N VAL A 102 -27.09 -13.96 25.95
CA VAL A 102 -27.58 -15.05 26.80
C VAL A 102 -26.45 -15.46 27.74
N VAL A 103 -26.69 -15.35 29.04
CA VAL A 103 -25.81 -15.89 30.08
C VAL A 103 -25.73 -17.40 29.92
N GLY A 104 -24.52 -17.91 29.72
CA GLY A 104 -24.20 -19.33 29.81
C GLY A 104 -23.93 -20.03 28.48
N SER A 105 -22.75 -19.81 27.90
CA SER A 105 -21.87 -20.89 27.41
C SER A 105 -20.57 -20.34 26.82
N ARG A 106 -19.55 -21.20 26.92
CA ARG A 106 -18.12 -21.07 26.61
C ARG A 106 -17.78 -20.22 25.36
N ALA A 107 -16.74 -19.38 25.53
CA ALA A 107 -15.94 -18.69 24.50
C ALA A 107 -16.72 -18.06 23.34
N ALA A 108 -17.00 -16.76 23.43
CA ALA A 108 -17.61 -15.97 22.37
C ALA A 108 -16.79 -16.06 21.07
N GLU A 109 -17.32 -16.75 20.06
CA GLU A 109 -16.89 -16.59 18.67
C GLU A 109 -17.05 -15.12 18.30
N ALA A 110 -15.97 -14.48 17.84
CA ALA A 110 -16.04 -13.11 17.36
C ALA A 110 -17.01 -13.04 16.17
N ASP A 111 -18.02 -12.16 16.24
CA ASP A 111 -18.95 -11.92 15.14
C ASP A 111 -18.15 -11.60 13.85
N VAL A 112 -18.23 -12.49 12.86
CA VAL A 112 -17.55 -12.30 11.57
C VAL A 112 -18.27 -11.18 10.80
N VAL A 113 -17.56 -10.08 10.56
CA VAL A 113 -18.04 -8.94 9.80
C VAL A 113 -17.54 -9.03 8.37
N HIS A 114 -18.39 -8.77 7.39
CA HIS A 114 -17.98 -8.61 6.00
C HIS A 114 -17.70 -7.13 5.74
N ARG A 115 -16.51 -6.81 5.22
CA ARG A 115 -16.18 -5.46 4.76
C ARG A 115 -15.89 -5.44 3.27
N CYS A 116 -16.40 -4.43 2.57
CA CYS A 116 -16.10 -4.25 1.16
C CYS A 116 -14.64 -3.79 1.00
N SER A 117 -13.88 -4.54 0.20
CA SER A 117 -12.47 -4.24 -0.09
C SER A 117 -12.28 -2.99 -0.95
N VAL A 118 -13.34 -2.51 -1.62
CA VAL A 118 -13.29 -1.36 -2.54
C VAL A 118 -13.67 -0.06 -1.84
N CYS A 119 -14.88 0.04 -1.30
CA CYS A 119 -15.40 1.27 -0.68
C CYS A 119 -15.40 1.24 0.85
N GLY A 120 -15.02 0.13 1.48
CA GLY A 120 -14.86 0.04 2.94
C GLY A 120 -16.15 -0.07 3.75
N VAL A 121 -17.34 -0.09 3.12
CA VAL A 121 -18.60 -0.32 3.84
C VAL A 121 -18.60 -1.69 4.51
N ALA A 122 -19.25 -1.81 5.65
CA ALA A 122 -19.32 -3.05 6.42
C ALA A 122 -20.75 -3.55 6.52
N ALA A 123 -20.92 -4.87 6.59
CA ALA A 123 -22.20 -5.54 6.76
C ALA A 123 -22.03 -6.78 7.64
N HIS A 124 -23.11 -7.22 8.29
CA HIS A 124 -23.14 -8.55 8.87
C HIS A 124 -22.89 -9.58 7.76
N SER A 125 -22.28 -10.71 8.10
CA SER A 125 -22.05 -11.81 7.16
C SER A 125 -23.31 -12.18 6.36
N TYR A 126 -24.46 -12.29 7.04
CA TYR A 126 -25.77 -12.55 6.44
C TYR A 126 -26.39 -11.36 5.68
N CYS A 127 -26.05 -10.11 6.02
CA CYS A 127 -26.56 -8.93 5.33
C CYS A 127 -25.82 -8.64 4.01
N SER A 128 -24.56 -9.04 3.90
CA SER A 128 -23.68 -8.72 2.76
C SER A 128 -24.25 -9.12 1.39
N ARG A 129 -24.99 -10.24 1.32
CA ARG A 129 -25.60 -10.75 0.08
C ARG A 129 -26.74 -9.89 -0.44
N GLY A 130 -27.43 -9.18 0.45
CA GLY A 130 -28.55 -8.30 0.11
C GLY A 130 -28.13 -6.85 -0.14
N ALA A 131 -26.82 -6.55 -0.06
CA ALA A 131 -26.32 -5.19 -0.20
C ALA A 131 -26.67 -4.55 -1.55
N GLU A 132 -27.04 -3.27 -1.48
CA GLU A 132 -27.27 -2.46 -2.68
C GLU A 132 -26.03 -2.42 -3.56
N LYS A 133 -26.23 -2.33 -4.88
CA LYS A 133 -25.14 -2.26 -5.87
C LYS A 133 -24.63 -0.84 -6.05
N ASP A 134 -24.31 -0.20 -4.93
CA ASP A 134 -23.87 1.18 -4.84
C ASP A 134 -22.36 1.31 -4.55
N CYS A 135 -21.57 0.31 -4.94
CA CYS A 135 -20.13 0.36 -4.83
C CYS A 135 -19.47 1.22 -5.93
N LYS A 136 -18.23 1.62 -5.70
CA LYS A 136 -17.37 2.33 -6.66
C LYS A 136 -17.17 1.45 -7.91
N CYS A 137 -17.39 2.01 -9.10
CA CYS A 137 -17.15 1.31 -10.37
C CYS A 137 -15.67 1.40 -10.77
N VAL A 138 -15.10 0.29 -11.21
CA VAL A 138 -13.69 0.27 -11.69
C VAL A 138 -13.58 0.75 -13.13
N ALA A 139 -14.54 0.35 -13.98
CA ALA A 139 -14.53 0.58 -15.43
C ALA A 139 -15.86 1.15 -15.92
N GLN A 140 -15.79 2.23 -16.69
CA GLN A 140 -16.90 3.01 -17.24
C GLN A 140 -16.54 3.65 -18.60
N ALA A 141 -15.63 3.03 -19.36
CA ALA A 141 -15.26 3.54 -20.69
C ALA A 141 -16.48 3.83 -21.58
N GLY A 142 -16.50 5.00 -22.20
CA GLY A 142 -17.59 5.48 -23.05
C GLY A 142 -18.76 6.15 -22.32
N VAL A 143 -18.75 6.22 -20.98
CA VAL A 143 -19.76 6.94 -20.19
C VAL A 143 -19.22 8.32 -19.80
N SER A 144 -19.87 9.40 -20.24
CA SER A 144 -19.53 10.79 -19.86
C SER A 144 -20.78 11.61 -19.56
N PRO A 145 -20.79 12.49 -18.53
CA PRO A 145 -19.69 12.88 -17.61
C PRO A 145 -19.51 11.96 -16.39
N LEU A 146 -18.35 12.06 -15.71
CA LEU A 146 -18.10 11.35 -14.45
C LEU A 146 -19.00 11.93 -13.36
N LEU A 147 -19.71 11.08 -12.62
CA LEU A 147 -20.63 11.53 -11.58
C LEU A 147 -20.03 11.37 -10.18
N HIS A 148 -20.41 12.25 -9.24
CA HIS A 148 -20.08 12.05 -7.84
C HIS A 148 -20.78 10.80 -7.31
N HIS A 149 -19.99 9.94 -6.66
CA HIS A 149 -20.46 8.72 -6.05
C HIS A 149 -20.52 8.90 -4.54
N TRP A 150 -21.65 9.41 -4.05
CA TRP A 150 -21.87 9.70 -2.64
C TRP A 150 -22.02 8.42 -1.82
N SER A 151 -21.32 8.36 -0.68
CA SER A 151 -21.41 7.31 0.33
C SER A 151 -21.60 7.93 1.69
N GLU A 152 -22.28 7.23 2.59
CA GLU A 152 -22.31 7.58 3.99
C GLU A 152 -20.92 7.35 4.61
N ARG A 153 -20.59 8.10 5.66
CA ARG A 153 -19.31 7.95 6.37
C ARG A 153 -19.39 6.74 7.31
N TRP A 154 -18.84 5.60 6.89
CA TRP A 154 -18.86 4.35 7.68
C TRP A 154 -17.57 4.08 8.46
N VAL A 155 -16.51 4.87 8.24
CA VAL A 155 -15.16 4.63 8.79
C VAL A 155 -14.56 5.93 9.31
N GLU A 156 -13.96 5.87 10.50
CA GLU A 156 -12.96 6.83 10.98
C GLU A 156 -11.72 6.72 10.09
N LEU A 157 -11.76 7.35 8.92
CA LEU A 157 -10.55 7.70 8.18
C LEU A 157 -10.04 9.01 8.79
N ASP A 158 -9.53 8.93 10.02
CA ASP A 158 -8.79 10.03 10.67
C ASP A 158 -7.39 10.16 10.07
N ASP A 159 -7.33 10.17 8.75
CA ASP A 159 -6.08 10.39 8.03
C ASP A 159 -5.82 11.87 7.89
N ASN A 160 -6.83 12.75 7.83
CA ASN A 160 -6.55 14.19 7.88
C ASN A 160 -7.75 14.99 8.45
N PRO A 161 -7.64 15.58 9.65
CA PRO A 161 -8.70 16.42 10.22
C PRO A 161 -8.88 17.76 9.48
N GLU A 162 -7.89 18.22 8.70
CA GLU A 162 -7.91 19.54 8.06
C GLU A 162 -8.60 19.55 6.68
N ILE A 163 -8.54 18.46 5.90
CA ILE A 163 -8.99 18.44 4.50
C ILE A 163 -10.50 18.14 4.34
N SER A 164 -11.19 17.69 5.39
CA SER A 164 -12.61 17.33 5.27
C SER A 164 -13.43 17.65 6.52
N SER A 165 -13.21 18.83 7.07
CA SER A 165 -14.04 19.36 8.14
C SER A 165 -15.16 20.26 7.62
N PHE A 166 -15.25 20.58 6.32
CA PHE A 166 -16.24 21.53 5.77
C PHE A 166 -17.09 20.94 4.63
N CYS A 167 -18.32 21.43 4.52
CA CYS A 167 -19.28 21.08 3.48
C CYS A 167 -18.92 21.75 2.15
N TYR A 168 -18.80 20.97 1.08
CA TYR A 168 -18.45 21.44 -0.26
C TYR A 168 -19.36 22.55 -0.83
N TYR A 169 -20.62 22.61 -0.40
CA TYR A 169 -21.59 23.56 -0.92
C TYR A 169 -21.68 24.84 -0.11
N CYS A 170 -21.76 24.74 1.22
CA CYS A 170 -22.00 25.90 2.09
C CYS A 170 -20.79 26.34 2.91
N ASP A 171 -19.66 25.62 2.82
CA ASP A 171 -18.41 25.89 3.55
C ASP A 171 -18.53 25.88 5.08
N GLU A 172 -19.63 25.32 5.60
CA GLU A 172 -19.88 25.16 7.04
C GLU A 172 -19.28 23.86 7.56
N PRO A 173 -18.85 23.80 8.84
CA PRO A 173 -18.16 22.65 9.38
C PRO A 173 -19.07 21.41 9.49
N CYS A 174 -18.61 20.32 8.90
CA CYS A 174 -19.17 18.98 8.97
C CYS A 174 -18.75 18.27 10.27
N GLY A 175 -19.71 17.91 11.12
CA GLY A 175 -19.48 16.97 12.22
C GLY A 175 -19.12 17.57 13.59
N VAL A 176 -19.29 18.88 13.80
CA VAL A 176 -19.21 19.51 15.14
C VAL A 176 -20.51 19.27 15.92
N PRO A 177 -20.50 18.54 17.06
CA PRO A 177 -21.73 18.07 17.72
C PRO A 177 -22.68 19.14 18.28
N PHE A 178 -22.25 20.41 18.35
CA PHE A 178 -22.90 21.42 19.20
C PHE A 178 -23.67 22.50 18.44
N LEU A 179 -23.61 22.57 17.10
CA LEU A 179 -24.26 23.61 16.30
C LEU A 179 -24.98 23.00 15.07
N GLY A 180 -26.24 22.56 15.25
CA GLY A 180 -27.16 22.31 14.12
C GLY A 180 -26.72 21.26 13.08
N VAL A 181 -26.36 20.06 13.52
CA VAL A 181 -25.77 19.01 12.68
C VAL A 181 -26.76 18.45 11.64
N SER A 182 -26.37 18.44 10.37
CA SER A 182 -27.04 17.72 9.27
C SER A 182 -26.27 16.44 8.92
N PRO A 183 -26.92 15.36 8.47
CA PRO A 183 -26.21 14.18 7.99
C PRO A 183 -25.29 14.52 6.82
N ILE A 184 -24.18 13.78 6.68
CA ILE A 184 -23.12 14.09 5.71
C ILE A 184 -22.92 12.91 4.75
N TRP A 185 -22.75 13.23 3.47
CA TRP A 185 -22.23 12.31 2.46
C TRP A 185 -20.82 12.67 2.06
N ARG A 186 -20.06 11.65 1.64
CA ARG A 186 -18.71 11.79 1.11
C ARG A 186 -18.64 11.15 -0.26
N CYS A 187 -18.06 11.84 -1.24
CA CYS A 187 -17.86 11.26 -2.56
C CYS A 187 -16.67 10.28 -2.56
N LEU A 188 -16.87 9.05 -3.05
CA LEU A 188 -15.84 7.99 -3.11
C LEU A 188 -14.70 8.24 -4.11
N TRP A 189 -14.84 9.27 -4.95
CA TRP A 189 -13.82 9.70 -5.89
C TRP A 189 -13.07 10.93 -5.36
N CYS A 190 -13.69 12.11 -5.40
CA CYS A 190 -13.06 13.36 -4.98
C CYS A 190 -12.91 13.57 -3.46
N GLN A 191 -13.42 12.66 -2.62
CA GLN A 191 -13.35 12.70 -1.16
C GLN A 191 -14.03 13.90 -0.47
N ARG A 192 -14.64 14.82 -1.23
CA ARG A 192 -15.41 15.97 -0.71
C ARG A 192 -16.59 15.51 0.13
N GLN A 193 -16.89 16.27 1.18
CA GLN A 193 -18.04 16.07 2.05
C GLN A 193 -19.15 17.07 1.73
N ILE A 194 -20.40 16.68 1.92
CA ILE A 194 -21.55 17.56 1.73
C ILE A 194 -22.65 17.21 2.73
N HIS A 195 -23.32 18.23 3.29
CA HIS A 195 -24.56 18.02 4.02
C HIS A 195 -25.62 17.46 3.07
N VAL A 196 -26.38 16.47 3.52
CA VAL A 196 -27.47 15.88 2.72
C VAL A 196 -28.46 16.94 2.23
N ASP A 197 -28.79 17.92 3.08
CA ASP A 197 -29.69 19.01 2.73
C ASP A 197 -29.09 19.98 1.69
N CYS A 198 -27.77 20.15 1.70
CA CYS A 198 -27.05 20.96 0.72
C CYS A 198 -26.96 20.25 -0.64
N HIS A 199 -26.91 18.91 -0.66
CA HIS A 199 -26.80 18.15 -1.90
C HIS A 199 -27.97 18.38 -2.85
N ALA A 200 -29.21 18.51 -2.34
CA ALA A 200 -30.37 18.78 -3.18
C ALA A 200 -30.29 20.13 -3.91
N LYS A 201 -29.58 21.11 -3.32
CA LYS A 201 -29.32 22.42 -3.94
C LYS A 201 -28.22 22.32 -4.99
N LEU A 202 -27.10 21.66 -4.64
CA LEU A 202 -26.00 21.38 -5.57
C LEU A 202 -26.50 20.71 -6.86
N LEU A 203 -27.34 19.67 -6.74
CA LEU A 203 -27.86 18.93 -7.89
C LEU A 203 -28.68 19.82 -8.85
N LYS A 204 -29.37 20.84 -8.33
CA LYS A 204 -30.18 21.78 -9.14
C LYS A 204 -29.32 22.83 -9.83
N GLU A 205 -28.25 23.29 -9.19
CA GLU A 205 -27.42 24.40 -9.67
C GLU A 205 -26.30 23.95 -10.59
N THR A 206 -25.52 22.95 -10.18
CA THR A 206 -24.29 22.53 -10.87
C THR A 206 -24.34 21.11 -11.43
N GLY A 207 -25.39 20.34 -11.09
CA GLY A 207 -25.48 18.92 -11.42
C GLY A 207 -24.58 18.05 -10.54
N ASN A 208 -24.42 16.77 -10.91
CA ASN A 208 -23.71 15.75 -10.12
C ASN A 208 -22.34 15.37 -10.72
N THR A 209 -21.64 16.29 -11.39
CA THR A 209 -20.37 15.98 -12.08
C THR A 209 -19.17 16.03 -11.13
N CYS A 210 -18.35 14.98 -11.12
CA CYS A 210 -17.16 14.86 -10.28
C CYS A 210 -15.89 15.17 -11.08
N ASP A 211 -15.00 15.96 -10.49
CA ASP A 211 -13.69 16.36 -11.01
C ASP A 211 -12.53 15.57 -10.40
N LEU A 212 -12.83 14.48 -9.66
CA LEU A 212 -11.89 13.65 -8.90
C LEU A 212 -11.12 14.37 -7.76
N GLY A 213 -11.38 15.66 -7.53
CA GLY A 213 -10.85 16.42 -6.39
C GLY A 213 -9.33 16.56 -6.38
N LEU A 214 -8.75 16.58 -5.16
CA LEU A 214 -7.32 16.82 -4.93
C LEU A 214 -6.42 15.77 -5.62
N LEU A 215 -6.87 14.52 -5.67
CA LEU A 215 -6.10 13.41 -6.23
C LEU A 215 -6.36 13.17 -7.73
N ARG A 216 -6.99 14.13 -8.43
CA ARG A 216 -7.45 13.96 -9.82
C ARG A 216 -6.38 13.47 -10.80
N ARG A 217 -5.12 13.89 -10.58
CA ARG A 217 -3.99 13.52 -11.45
C ARG A 217 -3.53 12.09 -11.21
N LEU A 218 -3.59 11.64 -9.95
CA LEU A 218 -3.15 10.32 -9.54
C LEU A 218 -4.20 9.25 -9.81
N ILE A 219 -5.48 9.58 -9.76
CA ILE A 219 -6.58 8.63 -10.00
C ILE A 219 -6.69 8.32 -11.49
N VAL A 220 -6.69 7.03 -11.84
CA VAL A 220 -7.15 6.57 -13.16
C VAL A 220 -8.68 6.70 -13.20
N PRO A 221 -9.26 7.64 -13.97
CA PRO A 221 -10.71 7.80 -14.03
C PRO A 221 -11.36 6.50 -14.49
N PRO A 222 -12.52 6.09 -13.94
CA PRO A 222 -13.19 4.87 -14.40
C PRO A 222 -13.59 4.97 -15.88
N GLN A 223 -13.80 6.19 -16.40
CA GLN A 223 -14.06 6.47 -17.82
C GLN A 223 -12.87 6.12 -18.74
N SER A 224 -11.66 6.05 -18.17
CA SER A 224 -10.43 5.68 -18.87
C SER A 224 -10.08 4.20 -18.70
N VAL A 225 -11.01 3.39 -18.16
CA VAL A 225 -10.81 1.96 -17.93
C VAL A 225 -11.86 1.17 -18.71
N LYS A 226 -11.39 0.33 -19.63
CA LYS A 226 -12.19 -0.56 -20.46
C LYS A 226 -12.06 -1.99 -19.95
N GLU A 227 -13.19 -2.66 -19.72
CA GLU A 227 -13.21 -4.07 -19.34
C GLU A 227 -13.19 -4.95 -20.60
N ILE A 228 -12.19 -5.83 -20.71
CA ILE A 228 -12.06 -6.80 -21.80
C ILE A 228 -12.70 -8.11 -21.33
N SER A 229 -13.85 -8.45 -21.91
CA SER A 229 -14.49 -9.74 -21.71
C SER A 229 -13.89 -10.77 -22.67
N GLU A 230 -13.25 -11.83 -22.16
CA GLU A 230 -12.92 -13.00 -22.97
C GLU A 230 -14.18 -13.86 -23.19
N GLY A 231 -14.97 -13.48 -24.20
CA GLY A 231 -16.04 -14.31 -24.77
C GLY A 231 -15.83 -14.45 -26.28
N PRO A 232 -16.31 -15.54 -26.92
CA PRO A 232 -16.08 -15.77 -28.33
C PRO A 232 -16.67 -14.62 -29.14
N ALA A 233 -15.98 -14.23 -30.21
CA ALA A 233 -16.32 -13.14 -31.11
C ALA A 233 -17.70 -13.33 -31.80
N ILE A 234 -18.79 -13.17 -31.06
CA ILE A 234 -20.17 -13.08 -31.55
C ILE A 234 -20.95 -12.14 -30.61
N SER A 235 -20.48 -10.90 -30.46
CA SER A 235 -21.30 -9.79 -29.91
C SER A 235 -20.86 -8.43 -30.47
N GLY A 236 -20.18 -8.42 -31.62
CA GLY A 236 -19.71 -7.21 -32.29
C GLY A 236 -20.73 -6.57 -33.22
N MET A 237 -22.03 -6.89 -33.13
CA MET A 237 -22.98 -6.52 -34.19
C MET A 237 -24.34 -5.97 -33.72
N LEU A 238 -24.47 -5.49 -32.47
CA LEU A 238 -25.75 -4.91 -32.00
C LEU A 238 -25.70 -3.55 -31.30
N ASN A 239 -24.58 -2.81 -31.37
CA ASN A 239 -24.51 -1.43 -30.87
C ASN A 239 -24.32 -0.37 -31.96
N SER A 240 -24.63 -0.68 -33.23
CA SER A 240 -24.49 0.28 -34.33
C SER A 240 -25.68 0.28 -35.29
N ILE A 241 -26.92 0.34 -34.78
CA ILE A 241 -28.08 0.82 -35.55
C ILE A 241 -29.06 1.49 -34.56
N LYS A 242 -28.71 2.68 -34.07
CA LYS A 242 -29.70 3.60 -33.47
C LYS A 242 -29.40 5.06 -33.78
N GLU A 243 -28.76 5.37 -34.90
CA GLU A 243 -28.86 6.70 -35.51
C GLU A 243 -28.81 6.56 -37.03
N GLY A 244 -29.90 6.97 -37.69
CA GLY A 244 -30.06 6.91 -39.14
C GLY A 244 -31.53 6.76 -39.50
N PHE A 245 -32.08 7.79 -40.14
CA PHE A 245 -33.45 7.91 -40.66
C PHE A 245 -34.53 8.49 -39.72
N VAL A 246 -34.39 9.78 -39.42
CA VAL A 246 -35.53 10.70 -39.42
C VAL A 246 -35.22 11.83 -40.40
N ASN A 247 -35.73 11.70 -41.63
CA ASN A 247 -36.21 12.77 -42.52
C ASN A 247 -36.19 12.30 -43.98
N SER A 248 -37.36 11.92 -44.50
CA SER A 248 -37.86 12.48 -45.77
C SER A 248 -39.26 11.97 -46.06
N SER A 249 -40.03 12.87 -46.63
CA SER A 249 -41.47 12.87 -46.75
C SER A 249 -42.02 11.93 -47.83
N ARG A 250 -43.26 11.48 -47.56
CA ARG A 250 -44.43 11.38 -48.47
C ARG A 250 -44.38 10.45 -49.71
N ARG A 251 -45.53 9.75 -49.82
CA ARG A 251 -46.37 9.43 -50.99
C ARG A 251 -46.41 7.96 -51.45
N SER A 252 -47.60 7.38 -51.24
CA SER A 252 -48.46 6.75 -52.26
C SER A 252 -48.62 5.22 -52.25
N ARG A 253 -49.90 4.86 -52.10
CA ARG A 253 -50.70 3.87 -52.85
C ARG A 253 -50.63 2.37 -52.50
N ASP A 254 -51.82 1.92 -52.07
CA ASP A 254 -52.60 0.76 -52.52
C ASP A 254 -51.93 -0.61 -52.66
N ARG A 255 -52.42 -1.61 -51.91
CA ARG A 255 -53.41 -2.62 -52.38
C ARG A 255 -53.58 -3.76 -51.35
N ARG A 256 -54.83 -4.00 -50.92
CA ARG A 256 -55.37 -5.30 -50.43
C ARG A 256 -55.31 -6.35 -51.59
N PRO A 257 -55.55 -7.69 -51.44
CA PRO A 257 -56.45 -8.33 -50.45
C PRO A 257 -56.23 -9.82 -50.05
N ARG A 258 -57.08 -10.26 -49.08
CA ARG A 258 -57.86 -11.54 -49.01
C ARG A 258 -57.19 -12.92 -48.78
N SER A 259 -57.55 -13.45 -47.60
CA SER A 259 -58.35 -14.67 -47.32
C SER A 259 -57.86 -16.09 -47.69
N LYS A 260 -57.93 -16.99 -46.70
CA LYS A 260 -58.69 -18.27 -46.67
C LYS A 260 -58.62 -18.84 -45.23
N LYS A 261 -59.72 -18.97 -44.47
CA LYS A 261 -60.63 -20.14 -44.32
C LYS A 261 -59.84 -21.43 -44.00
N ARG A 262 -60.08 -22.19 -42.92
CA ARG A 262 -61.30 -22.76 -42.31
C ARG A 262 -60.94 -23.20 -40.87
N MET A 263 -61.78 -23.01 -39.82
CA MET A 263 -62.83 -23.93 -39.31
C MET A 263 -62.31 -25.36 -39.04
N ASN A 264 -62.64 -26.09 -37.98
CA ASN A 264 -63.52 -26.00 -36.80
C ASN A 264 -63.18 -27.29 -36.00
N ASN A 265 -63.20 -27.38 -34.67
CA ASN A 265 -64.36 -27.66 -33.79
C ASN A 265 -63.75 -27.85 -32.38
N HIS A 266 -64.23 -27.18 -31.33
CA HIS A 266 -65.28 -27.64 -30.39
C HIS A 266 -64.96 -29.01 -29.76
N SER A 267 -65.01 -29.21 -28.45
CA SER A 267 -65.77 -28.55 -27.37
C SER A 267 -65.28 -29.13 -26.03
N GLY A 268 -65.06 -28.30 -25.00
CA GLY A 268 -65.92 -28.25 -23.79
C GLY A 268 -65.42 -29.19 -22.69
N GLY A 269 -65.32 -28.82 -21.40
CA GLY A 269 -65.57 -27.59 -20.68
C GLY A 269 -65.27 -27.82 -19.18
N LYS A 270 -65.08 -26.71 -18.44
CA LYS A 270 -65.35 -26.43 -16.99
C LYS A 270 -64.78 -27.42 -15.93
N THR A 271 -64.20 -27.03 -14.79
CA THR A 271 -64.60 -26.09 -13.72
C THR A 271 -63.44 -25.91 -12.70
N ASP A 272 -63.32 -24.73 -12.10
CA ASP A 272 -62.68 -24.44 -10.78
C ASP A 272 -63.48 -25.09 -9.61
N PRO A 273 -63.00 -25.24 -8.33
CA PRO A 273 -62.22 -24.25 -7.55
C PRO A 273 -61.20 -24.78 -6.49
N THR A 274 -60.46 -23.84 -5.88
CA THR A 274 -59.67 -23.88 -4.61
C THR A 274 -60.51 -24.28 -3.37
N PRO A 275 -59.99 -24.61 -2.14
CA PRO A 275 -58.77 -24.08 -1.47
C PRO A 275 -58.01 -24.96 -0.40
N THR A 276 -56.96 -24.35 0.20
CA THR A 276 -56.35 -24.51 1.57
C THR A 276 -55.37 -25.64 2.00
N SER A 277 -54.25 -25.16 2.57
CA SER A 277 -53.46 -25.56 3.77
C SER A 277 -52.45 -26.73 3.82
N SER A 278 -51.19 -26.32 4.09
CA SER A 278 -50.20 -26.79 5.10
C SER A 278 -49.33 -28.05 4.93
N SER A 279 -48.11 -27.93 5.49
CA SER A 279 -46.99 -28.88 5.76
C SER A 279 -46.26 -29.42 4.52
N ILE A 280 -44.99 -29.07 4.21
CA ILE A 280 -43.75 -29.15 5.00
C ILE A 280 -43.68 -30.44 5.82
N LEU A 281 -43.35 -31.56 5.16
CA LEU A 281 -42.34 -32.52 5.67
C LEU A 281 -41.92 -33.65 4.72
N ASP A 282 -42.28 -33.66 3.43
CA ASP A 282 -42.03 -34.83 2.56
C ASP A 282 -41.06 -34.61 1.38
N SER A 283 -40.11 -33.67 1.46
CA SER A 283 -39.10 -33.51 0.38
C SER A 283 -37.66 -33.31 0.84
N VAL A 284 -37.35 -33.61 2.10
CA VAL A 284 -35.97 -33.51 2.65
C VAL A 284 -35.36 -34.90 2.93
N LEU A 285 -36.05 -36.00 2.61
CA LEU A 285 -35.61 -37.37 2.92
C LEU A 285 -35.23 -38.24 1.70
N GLU A 286 -34.71 -37.64 0.62
CA GLU A 286 -34.15 -38.42 -0.51
C GLU A 286 -32.73 -38.04 -0.94
N GLY A 287 -32.01 -37.21 -0.16
CA GLY A 287 -30.67 -36.72 -0.53
C GLY A 287 -29.49 -37.30 0.25
N PHE A 288 -29.70 -38.16 1.26
CA PHE A 288 -28.66 -38.51 2.24
C PHE A 288 -28.23 -39.99 2.29
N ALA A 289 -28.69 -40.83 1.37
CA ALA A 289 -28.26 -42.22 1.28
C ALA A 289 -27.31 -42.44 0.08
N ARG A 290 -26.05 -41.96 0.17
CA ARG A 290 -24.96 -42.36 -0.74
C ARG A 290 -23.55 -41.96 -0.28
N LEU A 291 -23.27 -42.11 1.02
CA LEU A 291 -21.91 -42.04 1.57
C LEU A 291 -21.68 -43.21 2.53
N GLN A 292 -21.18 -44.32 1.99
CA GLN A 292 -20.42 -45.35 2.72
C GLN A 292 -19.77 -46.29 1.70
N GLY A 293 -18.44 -46.41 1.74
CA GLY A 293 -17.66 -47.31 0.89
C GLY A 293 -16.20 -46.88 0.73
N LEU A 294 -15.42 -46.98 1.80
CA LEU A 294 -13.97 -46.87 1.79
C LEU A 294 -13.37 -48.28 1.75
N ASP A 295 -12.59 -48.60 0.71
CA ASP A 295 -11.44 -49.50 0.81
C ASP A 295 -10.57 -49.38 -0.45
N GLY A 296 -9.24 -49.26 -0.27
CA GLY A 296 -8.28 -49.42 -1.38
C GLY A 296 -7.02 -48.55 -1.32
N LYS A 297 -5.93 -49.16 -0.80
CA LYS A 297 -4.50 -48.83 -0.91
C LYS A 297 -4.04 -48.20 -2.24
N TYR A 298 -3.06 -47.28 -2.23
CA TYR A 298 -1.85 -47.18 -3.10
C TYR A 298 -0.94 -46.07 -2.54
N ALA A 299 0.28 -46.33 -2.06
CA ALA A 299 1.55 -46.59 -2.76
C ALA A 299 2.23 -45.33 -3.35
N LEU A 300 3.44 -45.09 -2.85
CA LEU A 300 4.42 -44.05 -3.16
C LEU A 300 4.96 -44.20 -4.60
N ALA A 301 4.98 -43.13 -5.41
CA ALA A 301 5.84 -43.05 -6.60
C ALA A 301 6.07 -41.58 -7.03
N ASN A 302 7.34 -41.15 -7.01
CA ASN A 302 7.85 -40.05 -7.83
C ASN A 302 8.00 -40.52 -9.29
N PRO A 303 7.80 -39.63 -10.28
CA PRO A 303 8.82 -39.54 -11.32
C PRO A 303 9.16 -38.10 -11.74
N LYS A 304 10.37 -38.00 -12.28
CA LYS A 304 11.07 -36.81 -12.77
C LYS A 304 10.51 -36.30 -14.12
N LEU A 305 10.55 -34.97 -14.27
CA LEU A 305 10.89 -34.14 -15.44
C LEU A 305 10.24 -34.41 -16.81
N SER A 306 9.51 -33.42 -17.33
CA SER A 306 9.56 -33.03 -18.75
C SER A 306 9.12 -31.56 -18.90
N GLN A 307 10.03 -30.72 -19.41
CA GLN A 307 9.65 -29.43 -19.99
C GLN A 307 8.66 -29.67 -21.13
N ASN A 308 7.56 -28.93 -21.15
CA ASN A 308 6.92 -28.51 -22.39
C ASN A 308 6.06 -27.27 -22.13
N SER A 309 6.27 -26.29 -23.02
CA SER A 309 5.59 -25.01 -23.21
C SER A 309 4.12 -24.97 -22.78
N VAL A 310 3.78 -24.06 -21.87
CA VAL A 310 2.41 -23.66 -21.59
C VAL A 310 2.32 -22.14 -21.58
N ASN A 311 1.59 -21.59 -22.54
CA ASN A 311 1.20 -20.19 -22.61
C ASN A 311 0.43 -19.82 -21.33
N GLN A 312 1.01 -18.98 -20.47
CA GLN A 312 0.44 -18.61 -19.18
C GLN A 312 -0.39 -17.31 -19.28
N THR A 313 -1.65 -17.44 -18.90
CA THR A 313 -2.68 -16.40 -18.87
C THR A 313 -2.68 -15.68 -17.50
N TYR A 314 -2.55 -14.35 -17.53
CA TYR A 314 -2.35 -13.49 -16.35
C TYR A 314 -3.63 -13.08 -15.59
N GLY A 315 -3.53 -12.97 -14.24
CA GLY A 315 -4.21 -11.95 -13.42
C GLY A 315 -5.36 -12.33 -12.45
N SER A 316 -5.21 -12.00 -11.16
CA SER A 316 -6.24 -11.81 -10.09
C SER A 316 -6.76 -13.00 -9.25
N GLY A 317 -6.89 -12.74 -7.94
CA GLY A 317 -7.33 -13.67 -6.90
C GLY A 317 -8.86 -13.86 -6.82
N ILE A 318 -9.27 -15.14 -6.93
CA ILE A 318 -10.32 -15.95 -6.24
C ILE A 318 -11.72 -15.31 -5.99
N HIS A 319 -12.89 -15.91 -6.28
CA HIS A 319 -13.36 -16.95 -7.21
C HIS A 319 -14.89 -16.79 -7.31
N ASN A 320 -15.40 -16.45 -8.49
CA ASN A 320 -16.63 -16.98 -9.12
C ASN A 320 -16.81 -16.24 -10.45
N GLY A 321 -16.34 -16.85 -11.55
CA GLY A 321 -16.58 -16.41 -12.92
C GLY A 321 -15.66 -15.30 -13.46
N ALA A 322 -14.73 -15.70 -14.33
CA ALA A 322 -13.88 -14.87 -15.21
C ALA A 322 -12.96 -13.81 -14.55
N LYS A 323 -11.64 -13.98 -14.72
CA LYS A 323 -10.64 -12.94 -14.44
C LYS A 323 -10.88 -11.77 -15.39
N ARG A 324 -11.41 -10.66 -14.86
CA ARG A 324 -11.66 -9.45 -15.65
C ARG A 324 -10.33 -8.83 -16.07
N LYS A 325 -10.12 -8.70 -17.37
CA LYS A 325 -8.96 -8.00 -17.93
C LYS A 325 -9.36 -6.54 -18.16
N TYR A 326 -8.44 -5.62 -17.90
CA TYR A 326 -8.66 -4.19 -18.11
C TYR A 326 -7.65 -3.64 -19.11
N GLU A 327 -8.06 -2.60 -19.82
CA GLU A 327 -7.22 -1.79 -20.70
C GLU A 327 -7.44 -0.32 -20.34
N LEU A 328 -6.36 0.45 -20.29
CA LEU A 328 -6.39 1.88 -20.01
C LEU A 328 -6.45 2.65 -21.33
N VAL A 329 -7.44 3.53 -21.47
CA VAL A 329 -7.72 4.30 -22.69
C VAL A 329 -8.03 5.75 -22.35
N ASP A 330 -7.75 6.68 -23.27
CA ASP A 330 -8.22 8.07 -23.19
C ASP A 330 -7.95 8.76 -21.84
N LEU A 331 -6.71 8.70 -21.35
CA LEU A 331 -6.31 9.41 -20.13
C LEU A 331 -6.15 10.92 -20.41
N PRO A 332 -6.55 11.81 -19.47
CA PRO A 332 -6.31 13.25 -19.59
C PRO A 332 -4.83 13.59 -19.78
N GLN A 333 -4.52 14.63 -20.56
CA GLN A 333 -3.14 15.02 -20.85
C GLN A 333 -2.35 15.48 -19.60
N ASP A 334 -3.04 16.04 -18.61
CA ASP A 334 -2.46 16.49 -17.33
C ASP A 334 -2.40 15.39 -16.26
N SER A 335 -2.86 14.17 -16.61
CA SER A 335 -2.86 13.03 -15.69
C SER A 335 -1.44 12.57 -15.38
N ARG A 336 -1.26 12.11 -14.13
CA ARG A 336 -0.05 11.45 -13.63
C ARG A 336 -0.46 10.20 -12.86
N PRO A 337 -1.04 9.19 -13.53
CA PRO A 337 -1.63 8.05 -12.85
C PRO A 337 -0.65 7.40 -11.87
N LEU A 338 -1.14 6.98 -10.71
CA LEU A 338 -0.32 6.27 -9.74
C LEU A 338 -0.52 4.76 -9.86
N LEU A 339 0.56 3.99 -10.03
CA LEU A 339 0.54 2.53 -9.92
C LEU A 339 1.05 2.13 -8.54
N VAL A 340 0.28 1.35 -7.79
CA VAL A 340 0.60 1.00 -6.40
C VAL A 340 0.87 -0.49 -6.26
N PHE A 341 2.02 -0.84 -5.68
CA PHE A 341 2.39 -2.20 -5.31
C PHE A 341 2.36 -2.38 -3.80
N ILE A 342 1.68 -3.41 -3.31
CA ILE A 342 1.57 -3.70 -1.87
C ILE A 342 2.15 -5.07 -1.58
N ASN A 343 3.21 -5.13 -0.76
CA ASN A 343 3.69 -6.39 -0.21
C ASN A 343 2.97 -6.70 1.10
N ALA A 344 1.96 -7.57 1.06
CA ALA A 344 1.14 -7.91 2.23
C ALA A 344 1.91 -8.66 3.33
N LYS A 345 3.10 -9.21 3.04
CA LYS A 345 3.97 -9.85 4.04
C LYS A 345 4.77 -8.82 4.86
N SER A 346 4.90 -7.58 4.41
CA SER A 346 5.60 -6.51 5.13
C SER A 346 4.73 -5.91 6.24
N GLY A 347 5.34 -5.34 7.28
CA GLY A 347 4.67 -4.43 8.21
C GLY A 347 3.58 -5.03 9.12
N GLY A 348 3.79 -6.24 9.65
CA GLY A 348 2.87 -6.84 10.63
C GLY A 348 1.50 -7.25 10.07
N ARG A 349 1.43 -7.54 8.75
CA ARG A 349 0.22 -8.02 8.04
C ARG A 349 -0.92 -7.00 7.90
N ASN A 350 -0.62 -5.71 7.95
CA ASN A 350 -1.59 -4.62 7.69
C ASN A 350 -2.00 -4.46 6.20
N GLY A 351 -1.48 -5.31 5.31
CA GLY A 351 -1.70 -5.25 3.85
C GLY A 351 -3.15 -5.12 3.42
N PRO A 352 -4.09 -5.96 3.91
CA PRO A 352 -5.51 -5.86 3.53
C PRO A 352 -6.17 -4.53 3.95
N SER A 353 -5.84 -4.03 5.14
CA SER A 353 -6.36 -2.75 5.64
C SER A 353 -5.84 -1.57 4.80
N LEU A 354 -4.54 -1.57 4.50
CA LEU A 354 -3.91 -0.58 3.64
C LEU A 354 -4.49 -0.61 2.22
N ARG A 355 -4.61 -1.81 1.62
CA ARG A 355 -5.22 -2.01 0.30
C ARG A 355 -6.63 -1.44 0.24
N ARG A 356 -7.44 -1.68 1.28
CA ARG A 356 -8.79 -1.13 1.39
C ARG A 356 -8.78 0.40 1.45
N ARG A 357 -7.93 1.02 2.28
CA ARG A 357 -7.79 2.49 2.36
C ARG A 357 -7.38 3.08 1.01
N LEU A 358 -6.45 2.46 0.31
CA LEU A 358 -6.02 2.89 -1.03
C LEU A 358 -7.13 2.72 -2.08
N ASN A 359 -7.88 1.62 -2.08
CA ASN A 359 -9.03 1.44 -2.98
C ASN A 359 -10.14 2.49 -2.78
N MET A 360 -10.29 2.98 -1.55
CA MET A 360 -11.22 4.07 -1.26
C MET A 360 -10.76 5.40 -1.88
N LEU A 361 -9.45 5.66 -1.92
CA LEU A 361 -8.85 6.90 -2.42
C LEU A 361 -8.56 6.87 -3.94
N LEU A 362 -8.15 5.72 -4.48
CA LEU A 362 -7.72 5.52 -5.87
C LEU A 362 -8.65 4.56 -6.62
N ASN A 363 -8.51 4.42 -7.94
CA ASN A 363 -9.23 3.38 -8.67
C ASN A 363 -8.61 2.01 -8.34
N PRO A 364 -9.40 0.97 -7.97
CA PRO A 364 -8.87 -0.36 -7.69
C PRO A 364 -8.02 -0.99 -8.80
N VAL A 365 -8.18 -0.54 -10.06
CA VAL A 365 -7.34 -0.97 -11.19
C VAL A 365 -5.84 -0.63 -11.01
N GLN A 366 -5.55 0.32 -10.11
CA GLN A 366 -4.21 0.86 -9.85
C GLN A 366 -3.43 0.07 -8.79
N ILE A 367 -4.08 -0.84 -8.06
CA ILE A 367 -3.54 -1.40 -6.82
C ILE A 367 -3.28 -2.89 -6.98
N PHE A 368 -2.01 -3.27 -6.93
CA PHE A 368 -1.53 -4.64 -7.13
C PHE A 368 -0.89 -5.17 -5.86
N GLU A 369 -1.34 -6.33 -5.42
CA GLU A 369 -0.72 -7.05 -4.31
C GLU A 369 0.37 -7.97 -4.83
N LEU A 370 1.56 -7.85 -4.24
CA LEU A 370 2.74 -8.65 -4.59
C LEU A 370 2.73 -9.94 -3.77
N SER A 371 3.01 -11.04 -4.45
CA SER A 371 3.11 -12.37 -3.83
C SER A 371 4.11 -13.24 -4.58
N ALA A 372 4.44 -14.42 -4.05
CA ALA A 372 5.34 -15.36 -4.72
C ALA A 372 4.83 -15.81 -6.10
N SER A 373 3.52 -15.75 -6.35
CA SER A 373 2.89 -16.15 -7.61
C SER A 373 2.53 -14.97 -8.52
N GLN A 374 2.61 -13.74 -8.04
CA GLN A 374 2.26 -12.54 -8.79
C GLN A 374 3.26 -11.42 -8.49
N GLY A 375 4.13 -11.15 -9.47
CA GLY A 375 5.12 -10.08 -9.41
C GLY A 375 4.63 -8.74 -9.97
N PRO A 376 5.49 -7.70 -9.94
CA PRO A 376 5.17 -6.36 -10.41
C PRO A 376 4.85 -6.28 -11.91
N GLU A 377 5.27 -7.27 -12.69
CA GLU A 377 5.14 -7.33 -14.15
C GLU A 377 3.68 -7.19 -14.60
N VAL A 378 2.72 -7.70 -13.82
CA VAL A 378 1.29 -7.62 -14.16
C VAL A 378 0.81 -6.16 -14.16
N GLY A 379 1.21 -5.38 -13.15
CA GLY A 379 0.86 -3.96 -13.06
C GLY A 379 1.61 -3.13 -14.09
N LEU A 380 2.90 -3.42 -14.27
CA LEU A 380 3.74 -2.75 -15.27
C LEU A 380 3.22 -2.97 -16.71
N HIS A 381 2.75 -4.18 -17.03
CA HIS A 381 2.16 -4.47 -18.33
C HIS A 381 0.86 -3.67 -18.56
N LEU A 382 0.00 -3.55 -17.55
CA LEU A 382 -1.24 -2.75 -17.67
C LEU A 382 -0.92 -1.26 -17.93
N PHE A 383 0.14 -0.74 -17.32
CA PHE A 383 0.55 0.66 -17.43
C PHE A 383 1.57 0.92 -18.55
N HIS A 384 1.94 -0.08 -19.35
CA HIS A 384 3.02 0.03 -20.34
C HIS A 384 2.83 1.20 -21.31
N ASN A 385 1.59 1.45 -21.75
CA ASN A 385 1.26 2.53 -22.69
C ASN A 385 0.87 3.84 -21.99
N VAL A 386 0.88 3.89 -20.66
CA VAL A 386 0.57 5.10 -19.90
C VAL A 386 1.80 5.97 -19.85
N LYS A 387 1.67 7.24 -20.26
CA LYS A 387 2.76 8.20 -20.17
C LYS A 387 2.79 8.84 -18.78
N HIS A 388 3.98 9.20 -18.30
CA HIS A 388 4.20 9.99 -17.07
C HIS A 388 3.55 9.45 -15.78
N PHE A 389 3.26 8.15 -15.71
CA PHE A 389 2.76 7.56 -14.47
C PHE A 389 3.85 7.48 -13.40
N ARG A 390 3.42 7.47 -12.14
CA ARG A 390 4.28 7.32 -10.96
C ARG A 390 4.04 5.95 -10.34
N ILE A 391 5.02 5.43 -9.59
CA ILE A 391 4.87 4.17 -8.85
C ILE A 391 4.97 4.46 -7.34
N LEU A 392 4.10 3.84 -6.55
CA LEU A 392 4.21 3.78 -5.09
C LEU A 392 4.42 2.33 -4.65
N VAL A 393 5.53 2.06 -3.96
CA VAL A 393 5.84 0.74 -3.41
C VAL A 393 5.60 0.74 -1.90
N CYS A 394 4.59 -0.02 -1.47
CA CYS A 394 4.27 -0.24 -0.06
C CYS A 394 4.97 -1.51 0.42
N GLY A 395 6.15 -1.36 1.03
CA GLY A 395 7.03 -2.46 1.38
C GLY A 395 8.28 -2.03 2.16
N GLY A 396 9.23 -2.95 2.32
CA GLY A 396 10.59 -2.63 2.79
C GLY A 396 11.58 -2.51 1.62
N ASP A 397 12.86 -2.28 1.92
CA ASP A 397 13.92 -2.05 0.92
C ASP A 397 14.00 -3.17 -0.14
N GLY A 398 13.95 -4.45 0.26
CA GLY A 398 13.93 -5.57 -0.70
C GLY A 398 12.70 -5.62 -1.62
N THR A 399 11.55 -5.08 -1.18
CA THR A 399 10.37 -4.96 -2.07
C THR A 399 10.59 -3.86 -3.11
N VAL A 400 11.24 -2.76 -2.71
CA VAL A 400 11.60 -1.67 -3.63
C VAL A 400 12.60 -2.18 -4.66
N ALA A 401 13.65 -2.90 -4.23
CA ALA A 401 14.62 -3.51 -5.14
C ALA A 401 13.96 -4.43 -6.18
N TRP A 402 13.03 -5.30 -5.76
CA TRP A 402 12.29 -6.18 -6.69
C TRP A 402 11.48 -5.40 -7.73
N VAL A 403 10.82 -4.31 -7.33
CA VAL A 403 10.07 -3.45 -8.27
C VAL A 403 11.03 -2.73 -9.22
N LEU A 404 12.16 -2.20 -8.73
CA LEU A 404 13.18 -1.55 -9.57
C LEU A 404 13.77 -2.50 -10.63
N ASP A 405 14.05 -3.75 -10.25
CA ASP A 405 14.48 -4.79 -11.19
C ASP A 405 13.42 -5.10 -12.25
N SER A 406 12.15 -5.09 -11.85
CA SER A 406 11.03 -5.34 -12.75
C SER A 406 10.85 -4.20 -13.75
N ILE A 407 11.03 -2.93 -13.31
CA ILE A 407 11.00 -1.75 -14.18
C ILE A 407 12.13 -1.79 -15.21
N GLU A 408 13.34 -2.15 -14.78
CA GLU A 408 14.51 -2.24 -15.66
C GLU A 408 14.27 -3.25 -16.80
N LYS A 409 13.67 -4.40 -16.50
CA LYS A 409 13.35 -5.44 -17.48
C LYS A 409 12.32 -5.00 -18.54
N GLN A 410 11.51 -3.98 -18.26
CA GLN A 410 10.52 -3.48 -19.21
C GLN A 410 11.11 -2.54 -20.28
N ASN A 411 12.37 -2.09 -20.13
CA ASN A 411 13.05 -1.22 -21.09
C ASN A 411 12.25 0.04 -21.49
N TYR A 412 11.66 0.73 -20.51
CA TYR A 412 11.00 2.02 -20.76
C TYR A 412 11.97 3.05 -21.35
N GLU A 413 11.50 3.83 -22.34
CA GLU A 413 12.25 4.98 -22.87
C GLU A 413 12.51 6.02 -21.77
N SER A 414 11.44 6.32 -21.00
CA SER A 414 11.45 7.17 -19.81
C SER A 414 10.87 6.38 -18.64
N PRO A 415 11.68 5.73 -17.79
CA PRO A 415 11.18 4.92 -16.69
C PRO A 415 10.40 5.75 -15.66
N PRO A 416 9.31 5.20 -15.09
CA PRO A 416 8.50 5.90 -14.10
C PRO A 416 9.25 6.06 -12.77
N PRO A 417 9.16 7.23 -12.10
CA PRO A 417 9.81 7.44 -10.81
C PRO A 417 9.05 6.72 -9.67
N VAL A 418 9.80 6.25 -8.67
CA VAL A 418 9.27 5.39 -7.59
C VAL A 418 9.25 6.12 -6.23
N ALA A 419 8.09 6.18 -5.59
CA ALA A 419 7.89 6.56 -4.19
C ALA A 419 7.78 5.32 -3.28
N ILE A 420 8.02 5.51 -1.98
CA ILE A 420 8.04 4.41 -1.01
C ILE A 420 7.04 4.71 0.11
N LEU A 421 6.19 3.74 0.46
CA LEU A 421 5.47 3.70 1.73
C LEU A 421 6.15 2.68 2.64
N PRO A 422 6.88 3.11 3.68
CA PRO A 422 7.72 2.23 4.49
C PRO A 422 6.90 1.26 5.35
N LEU A 423 6.87 -0.01 4.94
CA LEU A 423 6.28 -1.12 5.70
C LEU A 423 7.34 -2.11 6.22
N GLY A 424 8.61 -1.96 5.84
CA GLY A 424 9.71 -2.82 6.29
C GLY A 424 10.20 -2.51 7.72
N THR A 425 11.25 -3.21 8.15
CA THR A 425 11.86 -3.00 9.47
C THR A 425 12.89 -1.87 9.47
N GLY A 426 13.83 -1.86 8.51
CA GLY A 426 14.90 -0.87 8.35
C GLY A 426 14.44 0.40 7.63
N ASN A 427 13.97 0.25 6.38
CA ASN A 427 13.43 1.34 5.54
C ASN A 427 14.46 2.45 5.30
N ASP A 428 15.74 2.11 5.13
CA ASP A 428 16.82 3.07 4.94
C ASP A 428 16.62 3.91 3.67
N LEU A 429 16.23 3.27 2.57
CA LEU A 429 15.98 3.98 1.32
C LEU A 429 14.79 4.96 1.45
N SER A 430 13.74 4.56 2.18
CA SER A 430 12.59 5.42 2.47
C SER A 430 12.98 6.67 3.27
N ARG A 431 13.90 6.53 4.23
CA ARG A 431 14.41 7.66 5.03
C ARG A 431 15.22 8.63 4.19
N VAL A 432 16.10 8.10 3.35
CA VAL A 432 16.89 8.89 2.40
C VAL A 432 15.97 9.64 1.43
N MET A 433 14.89 9.00 0.94
CA MET A 433 13.88 9.63 0.09
C MET A 433 12.85 10.49 0.85
N ARG A 434 13.00 10.63 2.18
CA ARG A 434 12.16 11.44 3.09
C ARG A 434 10.69 11.00 3.19
N TRP A 435 10.40 9.73 2.92
CA TRP A 435 9.09 9.12 3.19
C TRP A 435 8.95 8.63 4.64
N GLY A 436 10.05 8.63 5.41
CA GLY A 436 10.08 8.29 6.83
C GLY A 436 10.41 6.83 7.10
N GLY A 437 10.38 6.44 8.38
CA GLY A 437 10.85 5.12 8.85
C GLY A 437 9.77 4.04 9.02
N GLY A 438 8.49 4.36 8.83
CA GLY A 438 7.39 3.40 9.02
C GLY A 438 6.00 4.03 8.86
N LEU A 439 4.97 3.19 8.75
CA LEU A 439 3.58 3.61 8.55
C LEU A 439 3.07 4.60 9.62
N SER A 440 3.45 4.41 10.88
CA SER A 440 3.06 5.32 11.97
C SER A 440 3.66 6.73 11.84
N SER A 441 4.74 6.91 11.07
CA SER A 441 5.24 8.23 10.72
C SER A 441 4.30 8.92 9.73
N VAL A 442 3.84 8.17 8.73
CA VAL A 442 2.89 8.64 7.72
C VAL A 442 1.55 8.99 8.36
N GLU A 443 1.05 8.15 9.28
CA GLU A 443 -0.19 8.42 10.02
C GLU A 443 -0.12 9.70 10.84
N ARG A 444 1.03 10.00 11.47
CA ARG A 444 1.25 11.27 12.19
C ARG A 444 1.33 12.49 11.27
N GLN A 445 1.62 12.30 9.98
CA GLN A 445 1.84 13.36 8.99
C GLN A 445 0.63 13.55 8.05
N GLY A 446 -0.59 13.27 8.52
CA GLY A 446 -1.80 13.43 7.69
C GLY A 446 -2.17 12.18 6.87
N GLY A 447 -1.69 11.01 7.28
CA GLY A 447 -2.15 9.72 6.80
C GLY A 447 -1.93 9.48 5.31
N ILE A 448 -2.66 8.50 4.75
CA ILE A 448 -2.48 8.09 3.35
C ILE A 448 -2.91 9.19 2.38
N CYS A 449 -3.93 9.98 2.73
CA CYS A 449 -4.40 11.07 1.86
C CYS A 449 -3.31 12.14 1.67
N ALA A 450 -2.66 12.59 2.76
CA ALA A 450 -1.55 13.54 2.66
C ALA A 450 -0.34 12.91 1.95
N LEU A 451 -0.04 11.63 2.21
CA LEU A 451 1.01 10.92 1.46
C LEU A 451 0.75 10.95 -0.04
N LEU A 452 -0.47 10.65 -0.50
CA LEU A 452 -0.79 10.68 -1.93
C LEU A 452 -0.65 12.08 -2.51
N ASN A 453 -1.07 13.12 -1.76
CA ASN A 453 -0.84 14.50 -2.18
C ASN A 453 0.66 14.82 -2.30
N ASP A 454 1.47 14.38 -1.33
CA ASP A 454 2.92 14.54 -1.38
C ASP A 454 3.56 13.75 -2.53
N VAL A 455 3.02 12.58 -2.86
CA VAL A 455 3.46 11.78 -4.01
C VAL A 455 3.16 12.48 -5.34
N ASP A 456 2.08 13.26 -5.46
CA ASP A 456 1.83 14.06 -6.68
C ASP A 456 2.83 15.21 -6.84
N HIS A 457 3.22 15.83 -5.73
CA HIS A 457 4.10 17.00 -5.68
C HIS A 457 5.57 16.66 -5.36
N ALA A 458 5.91 15.37 -5.29
CA ALA A 458 7.27 14.92 -5.02
C ALA A 458 8.23 15.31 -6.15
N ALA A 459 9.46 15.60 -5.76
CA ALA A 459 10.57 15.85 -6.66
C ALA A 459 11.10 14.54 -7.23
N VAL A 460 11.55 14.56 -8.48
CA VAL A 460 12.28 13.45 -9.07
C VAL A 460 13.75 13.59 -8.69
N THR A 461 14.33 12.52 -8.15
CA THR A 461 15.77 12.38 -7.90
C THR A 461 16.29 11.11 -8.56
N VAL A 462 17.60 10.92 -8.52
CA VAL A 462 18.28 9.77 -9.13
C VAL A 462 18.91 8.93 -8.02
N LEU A 463 18.90 7.62 -8.20
CA LEU A 463 19.53 6.64 -7.32
C LEU A 463 20.45 5.74 -8.15
N ASP A 464 21.71 5.64 -7.74
CA ASP A 464 22.66 4.69 -8.30
C ASP A 464 22.30 3.26 -7.94
N ARG A 465 22.53 2.37 -8.91
CA ARG A 465 22.39 0.93 -8.77
C ARG A 465 23.71 0.26 -9.08
N TRP A 466 23.98 -0.81 -8.35
CA TRP A 466 25.27 -1.47 -8.35
C TRP A 466 25.11 -2.96 -8.65
N ASN A 467 26.01 -3.48 -9.49
CA ASN A 467 26.18 -4.91 -9.71
C ASN A 467 27.16 -5.45 -8.67
N VAL A 468 26.80 -6.55 -8.00
CA VAL A 468 27.69 -7.32 -7.12
C VAL A 468 27.98 -8.64 -7.82
N ALA A 469 29.12 -8.71 -8.51
CA ALA A 469 29.57 -9.92 -9.19
C ALA A 469 30.34 -10.81 -8.22
N ILE A 470 29.81 -12.01 -7.99
CA ILE A 470 30.37 -13.04 -7.10
C ILE A 470 31.14 -14.04 -7.96
N LYS A 471 32.45 -14.16 -7.71
CA LYS A 471 33.35 -15.13 -8.36
C LYS A 471 33.85 -16.11 -7.31
N GLU A 472 33.36 -17.35 -7.35
CA GLU A 472 33.80 -18.39 -6.42
C GLU A 472 35.06 -19.09 -6.91
N LYS A 473 35.98 -19.40 -5.99
CA LYS A 473 37.18 -20.18 -6.31
C LYS A 473 36.86 -21.67 -6.17
N ASN A 474 36.22 -22.27 -7.19
CA ASN A 474 35.97 -23.71 -7.19
C ASN A 474 37.30 -24.47 -7.30
N GLY A 475 37.52 -25.43 -6.39
CA GLY A 475 38.73 -26.25 -6.28
C GLY A 475 38.92 -27.30 -7.39
N THR A 476 38.15 -27.23 -8.47
CA THR A 476 38.24 -28.11 -9.64
C THR A 476 38.36 -27.27 -10.90
N GLU A 477 39.42 -27.51 -11.66
CA GLU A 477 39.86 -26.73 -12.81
C GLU A 477 38.70 -26.37 -13.77
N GLY A 478 38.40 -25.06 -13.88
CA GLY A 478 37.80 -24.47 -15.09
C GLY A 478 36.38 -23.90 -15.01
N GLN A 479 35.62 -24.05 -13.92
CA GLN A 479 34.28 -23.44 -13.82
C GLN A 479 34.19 -22.42 -12.67
N CYS A 480 34.41 -21.15 -12.99
CA CYS A 480 34.05 -20.03 -12.14
C CYS A 480 32.53 -19.84 -12.21
N THR A 481 31.80 -20.22 -11.16
CA THR A 481 30.40 -19.83 -10.99
C THR A 481 30.35 -18.32 -10.81
N LYS A 482 29.69 -17.62 -11.74
CA LYS A 482 29.50 -16.17 -11.70
C LYS A 482 28.04 -15.87 -11.37
N GLN A 483 27.76 -15.61 -10.10
CA GLN A 483 26.47 -15.07 -9.67
C GLN A 483 26.54 -13.54 -9.69
N VAL A 484 25.44 -12.88 -10.07
CA VAL A 484 25.33 -11.42 -9.98
C VAL A 484 24.13 -11.09 -9.10
N LYS A 485 24.36 -10.31 -8.05
CA LYS A 485 23.32 -9.68 -7.22
C LYS A 485 23.27 -8.19 -7.52
N PHE A 486 22.20 -7.52 -7.12
CA PHE A 486 22.05 -6.07 -7.24
C PHE A 486 22.03 -5.43 -5.87
N MET A 487 22.65 -4.26 -5.77
CA MET A 487 22.71 -3.47 -4.54
C MET A 487 22.20 -2.05 -4.84
N THR A 488 21.36 -1.53 -3.95
CA THR A 488 20.89 -0.14 -3.95
C THR A 488 21.31 0.63 -2.71
N ASN A 489 21.46 -0.03 -1.56
CA ASN A 489 21.74 0.64 -0.29
C ASN A 489 23.19 0.38 0.13
N TYR A 490 23.52 -0.86 0.48
CA TYR A 490 24.83 -1.20 1.02
C TYR A 490 25.08 -2.72 1.03
N LEU A 491 26.37 -3.08 1.02
CA LEU A 491 26.88 -4.43 1.23
C LEU A 491 27.71 -4.44 2.51
N GLY A 492 27.49 -5.44 3.38
CA GLY A 492 28.29 -5.67 4.58
C GLY A 492 28.98 -7.02 4.55
N ILE A 493 30.20 -7.10 5.08
CA ILE A 493 30.93 -8.34 5.40
C ILE A 493 31.42 -8.28 6.85
N GLY A 494 31.31 -9.39 7.58
CA GLY A 494 31.73 -9.48 8.99
C GLY A 494 30.56 -9.37 9.97
N CYS A 495 30.78 -8.72 11.12
CA CYS A 495 29.86 -8.76 12.27
C CYS A 495 28.44 -8.26 11.96
N ASP A 496 28.28 -7.18 11.18
CA ASP A 496 26.94 -6.74 10.71
C ASP A 496 26.22 -7.83 9.90
N ALA A 497 26.92 -8.38 8.91
CA ALA A 497 26.36 -9.42 8.06
C ALA A 497 26.03 -10.69 8.86
N LYS A 498 26.81 -10.98 9.90
CA LYS A 498 26.55 -12.08 10.84
C LYS A 498 25.25 -11.86 11.62
N VAL A 499 25.05 -10.67 12.19
CA VAL A 499 23.80 -10.32 12.88
C VAL A 499 22.61 -10.40 11.93
N ALA A 500 22.76 -9.91 10.69
CA ALA A 500 21.73 -10.04 9.67
C ALA A 500 21.42 -11.51 9.33
N TYR A 501 22.45 -12.35 9.20
CA TYR A 501 22.32 -13.79 8.94
C TYR A 501 21.57 -14.52 10.06
N ASP A 502 21.93 -14.26 11.32
CA ASP A 502 21.30 -14.92 12.47
C ASP A 502 19.85 -14.44 12.67
N PHE A 503 19.59 -13.17 12.42
CA PHE A 503 18.22 -12.62 12.36
C PHE A 503 17.39 -13.30 11.25
N HIS A 504 17.96 -13.45 10.06
CA HIS A 504 17.28 -14.09 8.92
C HIS A 504 16.97 -15.56 9.22
N THR A 505 17.96 -16.32 9.69
CA THR A 505 17.81 -17.73 10.09
C THR A 505 16.71 -17.88 11.15
N SER A 506 16.73 -17.04 12.18
CA SER A 506 15.70 -17.02 13.23
C SER A 506 14.30 -16.73 12.68
N ARG A 507 14.22 -15.88 11.65
CA ARG A 507 12.96 -15.52 10.97
C ARG A 507 12.40 -16.66 10.13
N GLU A 508 13.26 -17.42 9.47
CA GLU A 508 12.85 -18.61 8.72
C GLU A 508 12.41 -19.74 9.65
N GLU A 509 13.10 -19.94 10.77
CA GLU A 509 12.76 -20.97 11.76
C GLU A 509 11.45 -20.66 12.51
N LYS A 510 11.19 -19.39 12.85
CA LYS A 510 10.07 -18.99 13.72
C LYS A 510 9.30 -17.78 13.15
N PRO A 511 8.65 -17.92 11.99
CA PRO A 511 8.01 -16.81 11.28
C PRO A 511 6.90 -16.13 12.12
N ASP A 512 6.23 -16.87 13.00
CA ASP A 512 5.14 -16.35 13.85
C ASP A 512 5.61 -15.34 14.92
N GLN A 513 6.91 -15.26 15.21
CA GLN A 513 7.45 -14.26 16.15
C GLN A 513 7.65 -12.89 15.50
N PHE A 514 7.63 -12.81 14.17
CA PHE A 514 7.95 -11.61 13.40
C PHE A 514 6.68 -10.84 13.00
N CYS A 515 5.86 -10.52 14.01
CA CYS A 515 4.52 -9.97 13.83
C CYS A 515 4.45 -8.43 13.76
N SER A 516 5.52 -7.71 14.09
CA SER A 516 5.52 -6.24 14.03
C SER A 516 6.91 -5.65 13.83
N GLN A 517 6.99 -4.43 13.31
CA GLN A 517 8.27 -3.72 13.15
C GLN A 517 9.01 -3.57 14.50
N PHE A 518 8.28 -3.26 15.58
CA PHE A 518 8.87 -3.10 16.91
C PHE A 518 9.47 -4.42 17.41
N VAL A 519 8.73 -5.53 17.30
CA VAL A 519 9.21 -6.86 17.71
C VAL A 519 10.40 -7.28 16.85
N ASN A 520 10.36 -7.05 15.54
CA ASN A 520 11.47 -7.35 14.65
C ASN A 520 12.75 -6.59 15.05
N LYS A 521 12.64 -5.30 15.41
CA LYS A 521 13.79 -4.52 15.90
C LYS A 521 14.34 -5.07 17.21
N LEU A 522 13.47 -5.50 18.13
CA LEU A 522 13.89 -6.10 19.40
C LEU A 522 14.63 -7.43 19.19
N ILE A 523 14.14 -8.28 18.28
CA ILE A 523 14.83 -9.54 17.92
C ILE A 523 16.19 -9.23 17.29
N TYR A 524 16.27 -8.28 16.37
CA TYR A 524 17.54 -7.86 15.76
C TYR A 524 18.55 -7.36 16.83
N ALA A 525 18.10 -6.54 17.77
CA ALA A 525 18.94 -6.08 18.88
C ALA A 525 19.42 -7.23 19.78
N ARG A 526 18.58 -8.24 20.01
CA ARG A 526 18.95 -9.46 20.75
C ARG A 526 20.04 -10.25 20.02
N GLU A 527 19.92 -10.44 18.71
CA GLU A 527 20.94 -11.15 17.93
C GLU A 527 22.26 -10.36 17.89
N GLY A 528 22.21 -9.03 17.79
CA GLY A 528 23.39 -8.17 17.93
C GLY A 528 24.07 -8.30 19.30
N ALA A 529 23.29 -8.37 20.38
CA ALA A 529 23.84 -8.54 21.73
C ALA A 529 24.56 -9.89 21.94
N LYS A 530 24.16 -10.95 21.24
CA LYS A 530 24.87 -12.24 21.27
C LYS A 530 26.21 -12.16 20.57
N ASP A 531 26.23 -11.65 19.33
CA ASP A 531 27.47 -11.54 18.55
C ASP A 531 28.50 -10.62 19.24
N MET A 532 28.05 -9.59 19.96
CA MET A 532 28.92 -8.75 20.79
C MET A 532 29.72 -9.55 21.83
N MET A 533 29.19 -10.67 22.33
CA MET A 533 29.90 -11.55 23.27
C MET A 533 30.81 -12.54 22.54
N ASP A 534 30.37 -13.05 21.38
CA ASP A 534 31.06 -14.11 20.65
C ASP A 534 32.25 -13.60 19.80
N ARG A 535 32.23 -12.33 19.36
CA ARG A 535 33.27 -11.69 18.51
C ARG A 535 33.72 -12.57 17.34
N SER A 536 32.73 -13.17 16.67
CA SER A 536 32.91 -14.24 15.67
C SER A 536 33.68 -13.82 14.42
N CYS A 537 33.83 -12.52 14.18
CA CYS A 537 34.48 -11.93 13.00
C CYS A 537 35.77 -11.14 13.34
N SER A 538 36.38 -11.40 14.50
CA SER A 538 37.58 -10.69 14.97
C SER A 538 38.85 -10.95 14.16
N ASP A 539 38.83 -11.96 13.28
CA ASP A 539 39.91 -12.34 12.37
C ASP A 539 39.71 -11.81 10.94
N LEU A 540 38.70 -10.96 10.71
CA LEU A 540 38.37 -10.42 9.38
C LEU A 540 39.56 -9.83 8.61
N PRO A 541 40.48 -9.04 9.21
CA PRO A 541 41.59 -8.43 8.48
C PRO A 541 42.57 -9.45 7.88
N TRP A 542 42.63 -10.66 8.44
CA TRP A 542 43.48 -11.76 7.95
C TRP A 542 42.83 -12.58 6.83
N HIS A 543 41.53 -12.43 6.63
CA HIS A 543 40.74 -13.25 5.73
C HIS A 543 40.12 -12.47 4.57
N VAL A 544 40.06 -11.16 4.67
CA VAL A 544 39.48 -10.28 3.65
C VAL A 544 40.54 -9.27 3.22
N SER A 545 40.79 -9.16 1.92
CA SER A 545 41.56 -8.06 1.34
C SER A 545 40.67 -7.14 0.52
N LEU A 546 40.94 -5.84 0.62
CA LEU A 546 40.15 -4.77 0.00
C LEU A 546 40.96 -4.09 -1.10
N GLU A 547 40.38 -4.01 -2.29
CA GLU A 547 40.89 -3.21 -3.40
C GLU A 547 39.81 -2.21 -3.84
N VAL A 548 40.20 -0.94 -3.98
CA VAL A 548 39.33 0.16 -4.43
C VAL A 548 39.97 0.84 -5.63
N ASP A 549 39.29 0.84 -6.77
CA ASP A 549 39.76 1.40 -8.03
C ASP A 549 41.18 0.95 -8.42
N GLY A 550 41.50 -0.34 -8.18
CA GLY A 550 42.81 -0.93 -8.48
C GLY A 550 43.89 -0.69 -7.42
N LYS A 551 43.57 0.00 -6.32
CA LYS A 551 44.49 0.23 -5.19
C LYS A 551 44.12 -0.65 -4.01
N ASN A 552 45.10 -1.36 -3.45
CA ASN A 552 44.90 -2.11 -2.21
C ASN A 552 44.76 -1.14 -1.04
N ILE A 553 43.70 -1.31 -0.25
CA ILE A 553 43.41 -0.52 0.95
C ILE A 553 43.62 -1.43 2.15
N GLU A 554 44.39 -0.95 3.12
CA GLU A 554 44.66 -1.69 4.36
C GLU A 554 43.43 -1.64 5.29
N ILE A 555 43.01 -2.82 5.77
CA ILE A 555 41.93 -2.94 6.74
C ILE A 555 42.56 -2.92 8.14
N PRO A 556 42.12 -2.04 9.07
CA PRO A 556 42.65 -1.99 10.43
C PRO A 556 42.58 -3.34 11.14
N GLU A 557 43.59 -3.65 11.97
CA GLU A 557 43.69 -4.93 12.69
C GLU A 557 42.54 -5.18 13.68
N ASP A 558 41.88 -4.12 14.16
CA ASP A 558 40.74 -4.19 15.07
C ASP A 558 39.38 -4.25 14.34
N ALA A 559 39.37 -4.23 13.01
CA ALA A 559 38.14 -4.27 12.23
C ALA A 559 37.50 -5.66 12.27
N GLU A 560 36.22 -5.72 12.64
CA GLU A 560 35.40 -6.94 12.60
C GLU A 560 34.33 -6.90 11.50
N GLY A 561 34.29 -5.81 10.73
CA GLY A 561 33.37 -5.64 9.62
C GLY A 561 33.81 -4.55 8.65
N VAL A 562 33.50 -4.77 7.37
CA VAL A 562 33.63 -3.77 6.29
C VAL A 562 32.27 -3.58 5.66
N ILE A 563 31.90 -2.32 5.43
CA ILE A 563 30.62 -1.93 4.84
C ILE A 563 30.91 -1.05 3.62
N VAL A 564 30.29 -1.40 2.50
CA VAL A 564 30.31 -0.62 1.26
C VAL A 564 28.94 0.02 1.10
N MET A 565 28.88 1.35 1.05
CA MET A 565 27.65 2.12 1.10
C MET A 565 27.44 2.95 -0.16
N ASN A 566 26.17 3.06 -0.55
CA ASN A 566 25.69 3.98 -1.59
C ASN A 566 24.80 5.10 -1.00
N ILE A 567 24.18 4.87 0.17
CA ILE A 567 23.21 5.80 0.75
C ILE A 567 23.61 6.27 2.15
N PRO A 568 23.30 7.52 2.54
CA PRO A 568 23.60 8.07 3.86
C PRO A 568 22.56 7.64 4.90
N SER A 569 22.26 6.35 4.96
CA SER A 569 21.38 5.74 5.96
C SER A 569 21.74 4.28 6.11
N TYR A 570 22.00 3.87 7.34
CA TYR A 570 22.40 2.52 7.65
C TYR A 570 21.59 1.95 8.83
N MET A 571 21.31 0.64 8.81
CA MET A 571 20.69 -0.08 9.93
C MET A 571 19.41 0.59 10.48
N GLY A 572 18.54 1.07 9.58
CA GLY A 572 17.27 1.67 9.94
C GLY A 572 17.36 3.15 10.35
N GLY A 573 18.26 3.91 9.73
CA GLY A 573 18.34 5.37 9.85
C GLY A 573 19.52 5.91 10.64
N VAL A 574 20.55 5.11 10.89
CA VAL A 574 21.81 5.56 11.49
C VAL A 574 22.58 6.36 10.45
N ASP A 575 22.96 7.58 10.82
CA ASP A 575 23.96 8.36 10.11
C ASP A 575 25.35 7.97 10.65
N LEU A 576 26.22 7.47 9.76
CA LEU A 576 27.56 7.03 10.13
C LEU A 576 28.55 8.18 10.30
N TRP A 577 28.18 9.39 9.86
CA TRP A 577 29.03 10.58 9.87
C TRP A 577 28.75 11.51 11.07
N GLN A 578 27.53 11.47 11.62
CA GLN A 578 27.10 12.21 12.83
C GLN A 578 27.44 13.71 12.85
N ASN A 579 26.96 14.46 11.84
CA ASN A 579 27.13 15.93 11.76
C ASN A 579 28.58 16.42 11.92
N ASP A 580 29.53 15.81 11.19
CA ASP A 580 30.88 16.35 11.08
C ASP A 580 30.84 17.67 10.28
N ASN A 581 30.91 18.81 10.99
CA ASN A 581 31.26 20.10 10.40
C ASN A 581 32.78 20.24 10.15
N ASP A 582 33.57 19.25 10.59
CA ASP A 582 35.04 19.26 10.55
C ASP A 582 35.54 18.14 9.62
N HIS A 583 35.47 18.40 8.30
CA HIS A 583 36.10 17.57 7.27
C HIS A 583 37.62 17.79 7.24
N ASP A 584 38.35 17.05 8.07
CA ASP A 584 39.82 16.91 7.96
C ASP A 584 40.22 15.66 7.14
N ASP A 585 39.26 15.04 6.43
CA ASP A 585 39.50 13.89 5.54
C ASP A 585 39.48 14.31 4.05
N ASP A 586 40.36 13.71 3.23
CA ASP A 586 40.48 14.00 1.79
C ASP A 586 39.32 13.43 0.93
N PHE A 587 38.18 13.09 1.55
CA PHE A 587 37.06 12.42 0.90
C PHE A 587 35.92 13.39 0.55
N SER A 588 35.20 13.09 -0.53
CA SER A 588 34.03 13.89 -0.91
C SER A 588 32.80 13.52 -0.08
N LEU A 589 31.81 14.41 -0.06
CA LEU A 589 30.53 14.17 0.63
C LEU A 589 29.81 12.98 -0.03
N GLN A 590 29.29 12.07 0.79
CA GLN A 590 28.52 10.92 0.31
C GLN A 590 27.28 11.38 -0.47
N SER A 591 27.07 10.78 -1.64
CA SER A 591 25.92 11.03 -2.49
C SER A 591 25.33 9.72 -3.02
N ILE A 592 24.03 9.74 -3.32
CA ILE A 592 23.30 8.56 -3.81
C ILE A 592 23.30 8.42 -5.34
N HIS A 593 23.96 9.34 -6.05
CA HIS A 593 23.88 9.49 -7.50
C HIS A 593 25.18 9.98 -8.16
N ASP A 594 26.31 9.99 -7.43
CA ASP A 594 27.61 10.42 -7.92
C ASP A 594 28.44 9.29 -8.58
N LYS A 595 27.91 8.06 -8.56
CA LYS A 595 28.53 6.84 -9.06
C LYS A 595 29.79 6.47 -8.29
N MET A 596 29.85 6.83 -7.01
CA MET A 596 30.89 6.45 -6.06
C MET A 596 30.27 5.63 -4.92
N LEU A 597 31.12 4.86 -4.24
CA LEU A 597 30.75 4.12 -3.03
C LEU A 597 31.70 4.48 -1.91
N GLU A 598 31.16 4.60 -0.71
CA GLU A 598 31.93 4.78 0.51
C GLU A 598 32.27 3.40 1.10
N VAL A 599 33.53 3.19 1.44
CA VAL A 599 33.98 2.00 2.15
C VAL A 599 34.36 2.39 3.56
N VAL A 600 33.72 1.77 4.55
CA VAL A 600 33.95 2.02 5.98
C VAL A 600 34.24 0.70 6.70
N CYS A 601 34.94 0.78 7.83
CA CYS A 601 35.09 -0.35 8.73
C CYS A 601 34.54 -0.08 10.14
N ILE A 602 34.19 -1.17 10.81
CA ILE A 602 33.63 -1.20 12.16
C ILE A 602 34.41 -2.20 13.02
N SER A 603 34.66 -1.83 14.28
CA SER A 603 35.46 -2.61 15.24
C SER A 603 34.60 -3.57 16.09
N GLY A 604 33.51 -4.10 15.51
CA GLY A 604 32.60 -5.03 16.18
C GLY A 604 31.22 -4.48 16.57
N THR A 605 30.39 -5.35 17.12
CA THR A 605 28.97 -5.07 17.40
C THR A 605 28.74 -4.04 18.53
N TRP A 606 29.69 -3.91 19.45
CA TRP A 606 29.68 -2.79 20.42
C TRP A 606 29.87 -1.43 19.72
N HIS A 607 30.75 -1.36 18.72
CA HIS A 607 30.92 -0.16 17.92
C HIS A 607 29.63 0.16 17.15
N LEU A 608 29.00 -0.84 16.51
CA LEU A 608 27.67 -0.69 15.89
C LEU A 608 26.61 -0.15 16.86
N GLY A 609 26.57 -0.66 18.10
CA GLY A 609 25.67 -0.17 19.14
C GLY A 609 25.90 1.31 19.47
N LYS A 610 27.17 1.74 19.59
CA LYS A 610 27.50 3.17 19.79
C LYS A 610 27.11 4.04 18.59
N LEU A 611 27.22 3.54 17.36
CA LEU A 611 26.79 4.24 16.15
C LEU A 611 25.27 4.50 16.19
N GLN A 612 24.47 3.52 16.60
CA GLN A 612 23.00 3.66 16.69
C GLN A 612 22.54 4.77 17.64
N VAL A 613 23.32 5.05 18.69
CA VAL A 613 22.95 6.00 19.76
C VAL A 613 23.66 7.35 19.66
N GLY A 614 24.44 7.61 18.62
CA GLY A 614 25.10 8.92 18.50
C GLY A 614 26.42 9.05 19.28
N LEU A 615 27.08 7.94 19.66
CA LEU A 615 28.25 7.94 20.56
C LEU A 615 29.57 7.53 19.89
N SER A 616 29.58 7.33 18.57
CA SER A 616 30.75 6.93 17.80
C SER A 616 30.54 7.26 16.33
N ARG A 617 31.58 7.16 15.51
CA ARG A 617 31.52 7.32 14.05
C ARG A 617 32.21 6.15 13.36
N ALA A 618 31.78 5.82 12.14
CA ALA A 618 32.43 4.77 11.38
C ALA A 618 33.80 5.24 10.89
N HIS A 619 34.76 4.32 10.72
CA HIS A 619 36.07 4.66 10.17
C HIS A 619 36.01 4.57 8.65
N ARG A 620 36.16 5.70 7.96
CA ARG A 620 36.17 5.75 6.49
C ARG A 620 37.53 5.26 5.98
N LEU A 621 37.49 4.24 5.12
CA LEU A 621 38.68 3.61 4.53
C LEU A 621 38.98 4.15 3.14
N ALA A 622 37.94 4.28 2.31
CA ALA A 622 38.10 4.68 0.92
C ALA A 622 36.78 5.20 0.33
N GLN A 623 36.89 5.86 -0.83
CA GLN A 623 35.78 6.20 -1.70
C GLN A 623 36.17 5.86 -3.14
N GLY A 624 35.34 5.12 -3.87
CA GLY A 624 35.71 4.64 -5.22
C GLY A 624 34.55 4.13 -6.08
N LYS A 625 34.83 3.84 -7.35
CA LYS A 625 33.83 3.39 -8.35
C LYS A 625 33.73 1.88 -8.47
N VAL A 626 34.83 1.18 -8.23
CA VAL A 626 34.92 -0.27 -8.32
C VAL A 626 35.56 -0.79 -7.04
N ILE A 627 34.79 -1.59 -6.30
CA ILE A 627 35.20 -2.16 -5.02
C ILE A 627 35.36 -3.67 -5.19
N ARG A 628 36.51 -4.21 -4.80
CA ARG A 628 36.78 -5.65 -4.81
C ARG A 628 37.11 -6.12 -3.40
N LEU A 629 36.35 -7.08 -2.92
CA LEU A 629 36.60 -7.80 -1.67
C LEU A 629 37.06 -9.21 -2.04
N HIS A 630 38.28 -9.56 -1.67
CA HIS A 630 38.85 -10.88 -1.86
C HIS A 630 38.78 -11.65 -0.55
N LEU A 631 38.04 -12.76 -0.56
CA LEU A 631 37.82 -13.60 0.60
C LEU A 631 38.69 -14.86 0.51
N HIS A 632 39.49 -15.08 1.55
CA HIS A 632 40.40 -16.23 1.67
C HIS A 632 39.78 -17.38 2.48
N SER A 633 38.74 -17.10 3.27
CA SER A 633 37.93 -18.07 4.01
C SER A 633 36.44 -17.75 3.84
N SER A 634 35.57 -18.63 4.34
CA SER A 634 34.12 -18.39 4.28
C SER A 634 33.72 -17.32 5.28
N PHE A 635 33.02 -16.27 4.85
CA PHE A 635 32.60 -15.15 5.70
C PHE A 635 31.11 -14.82 5.51
N PRO A 636 30.42 -14.34 6.57
CA PRO A 636 29.07 -13.81 6.43
C PRO A 636 29.08 -12.51 5.61
N VAL A 637 28.19 -12.44 4.62
CA VAL A 637 27.99 -11.28 3.74
C VAL A 637 26.51 -10.98 3.66
N GLN A 638 26.14 -9.70 3.55
CA GLN A 638 24.77 -9.28 3.28
C GLN A 638 24.73 -8.16 2.24
N VAL A 639 23.68 -8.15 1.42
CA VAL A 639 23.39 -7.07 0.47
C VAL A 639 21.96 -6.63 0.70
N ASP A 640 21.77 -5.34 0.97
CA ASP A 640 20.44 -4.73 1.19
C ASP A 640 19.55 -5.50 2.20
N GLY A 641 20.17 -6.14 3.19
CA GLY A 641 19.49 -6.95 4.21
C GLY A 641 19.20 -8.41 3.81
N GLU A 642 19.72 -8.89 2.69
CA GLU A 642 19.72 -10.31 2.30
C GLU A 642 21.08 -10.97 2.62
N PRO A 643 21.20 -11.74 3.71
CA PRO A 643 22.46 -12.33 4.15
C PRO A 643 22.71 -13.73 3.55
N TRP A 644 23.99 -14.12 3.46
CA TRP A 644 24.45 -15.48 3.16
C TRP A 644 25.88 -15.70 3.68
N ILE A 645 26.34 -16.95 3.70
CA ILE A 645 27.75 -17.29 3.94
C ILE A 645 28.46 -17.39 2.58
N GLN A 646 29.40 -16.49 2.33
CA GLN A 646 30.15 -16.45 1.09
C GLN A 646 31.40 -17.34 1.20
N PRO A 647 31.57 -18.37 0.33
CA PRO A 647 32.82 -19.13 0.26
C PRO A 647 33.99 -18.31 -0.30
N PRO A 648 35.24 -18.79 -0.17
CA PRO A 648 36.42 -18.11 -0.72
C PRO A 648 36.26 -17.73 -2.19
N GLY A 649 36.60 -16.49 -2.51
CA GLY A 649 36.28 -15.90 -3.82
C GLY A 649 36.51 -14.40 -3.87
N CYS A 650 35.91 -13.76 -4.86
CA CYS A 650 35.97 -12.32 -5.06
C CYS A 650 34.57 -11.75 -5.26
N LEU A 651 34.23 -10.73 -4.49
CA LEU A 651 33.05 -9.88 -4.69
C LEU A 651 33.50 -8.60 -5.38
N GLU A 652 32.99 -8.33 -6.56
CA GLU A 652 33.28 -7.12 -7.33
C GLU A 652 32.01 -6.28 -7.44
N ILE A 653 32.04 -5.08 -6.86
CA ILE A 653 30.95 -4.11 -6.88
C ILE A 653 31.27 -3.06 -7.94
N SER A 654 30.35 -2.83 -8.87
CA SER A 654 30.52 -1.88 -9.96
C SER A 654 29.21 -1.21 -10.35
N HIS A 655 29.29 0.02 -10.83
CA HIS A 655 28.11 0.79 -11.23
C HIS A 655 27.36 0.10 -12.37
N ARG A 656 26.05 -0.12 -12.19
CA ARG A 656 25.15 -0.74 -13.17
C ARG A 656 24.41 0.31 -13.99
N GLY A 657 23.89 1.33 -13.31
CA GLY A 657 22.97 2.29 -13.88
C GLY A 657 22.28 3.10 -12.80
N GLN A 658 21.33 3.92 -13.22
CA GLN A 658 20.62 4.85 -12.35
C GLN A 658 19.11 4.71 -12.55
N MET A 659 18.34 4.92 -11.48
CA MET A 659 16.88 4.90 -11.50
C MET A 659 16.29 6.19 -10.96
N PHE A 660 15.11 6.55 -11.45
CA PHE A 660 14.38 7.70 -10.94
C PHE A 660 13.56 7.33 -9.70
N MET A 661 13.72 8.13 -8.66
CA MET A 661 13.03 8.00 -7.39
C MET A 661 12.23 9.27 -7.12
N LEU A 662 11.17 9.16 -6.33
CA LEU A 662 10.41 10.30 -5.83
C LEU A 662 10.90 10.62 -4.42
N ARG A 663 11.33 11.87 -4.22
CA ARG A 663 11.74 12.41 -2.91
C ARG A 663 10.67 13.38 -2.41
N ARG A 664 10.26 13.24 -1.15
CA ARG A 664 9.29 14.15 -0.53
C ARG A 664 9.87 15.56 -0.36
N THR A 665 9.05 16.59 -0.65
CA THR A 665 9.49 17.99 -0.77
C THR A 665 8.95 18.93 0.31
N SER A 666 8.11 18.44 1.23
CA SER A 666 7.28 19.26 2.14
C SER A 666 8.04 20.19 3.11
N GLU A 667 9.37 20.14 3.16
CA GLU A 667 10.18 20.88 4.12
C GLU A 667 11.33 21.70 3.48
N GLU A 668 11.59 21.58 2.18
CA GLU A 668 12.75 22.24 1.52
C GLU A 668 12.36 23.10 0.30
N PRO A 669 12.79 24.38 0.24
CA PRO A 669 12.55 25.25 -0.91
C PRO A 669 13.10 24.69 -2.23
N THR A 670 14.27 24.03 -2.17
CA THR A 670 14.93 23.39 -3.32
C THR A 670 14.12 22.20 -3.85
N GLY A 671 13.54 21.40 -2.95
CA GLY A 671 12.64 20.30 -3.31
C GLY A 671 11.38 20.79 -4.02
N HIS A 672 10.79 21.89 -3.56
CA HIS A 672 9.64 22.49 -4.24
C HIS A 672 10.00 22.99 -5.65
N ALA A 673 11.14 23.65 -5.81
CA ALA A 673 11.64 24.05 -7.12
C ALA A 673 11.88 22.83 -8.04
N ALA A 674 12.45 21.75 -7.52
CA ALA A 674 12.66 20.50 -8.26
C ALA A 674 11.35 19.91 -8.81
N ALA A 675 10.30 19.93 -7.99
CA ALA A 675 8.99 19.44 -8.36
C ALA A 675 8.36 20.30 -9.48
N ILE A 676 8.46 21.63 -9.36
CA ILE A 676 7.99 22.56 -10.40
C ILE A 676 8.77 22.35 -11.71
N MET A 677 10.10 22.24 -11.64
CA MET A 677 10.92 22.01 -12.84
C MET A 677 10.55 20.68 -13.53
N SER A 678 10.36 19.61 -12.75
CA SER A 678 9.90 18.33 -13.28
C SER A 678 8.55 18.46 -13.97
N GLU A 679 7.65 19.28 -13.43
CA GLU A 679 6.34 19.56 -14.03
C GLU A 679 6.46 20.35 -15.33
N VAL A 680 7.31 21.37 -15.38
CA VAL A 680 7.59 22.14 -16.60
C VAL A 680 8.11 21.22 -17.70
N LEU A 681 9.02 20.30 -17.37
CA LEU A 681 9.57 19.34 -18.34
C LEU A 681 8.52 18.35 -18.86
N VAL A 682 7.62 17.86 -18.00
CA VAL A 682 6.50 17.02 -18.42
C VAL A 682 5.58 17.79 -19.37
N ASN A 683 5.24 19.04 -19.05
CA ASN A 683 4.41 19.88 -19.91
C ASN A 683 5.11 20.19 -21.24
N ALA A 684 6.42 20.41 -21.24
CA ALA A 684 7.22 20.64 -22.43
C ALA A 684 7.21 19.41 -23.36
N GLU A 685 7.34 18.19 -22.82
CA GLU A 685 7.23 16.96 -23.61
C GLU A 685 5.81 16.78 -24.16
N CYS A 686 4.77 16.97 -23.34
CA CYS A 686 3.38 16.86 -23.79
C CYS A 686 3.05 17.84 -24.94
N ASN A 687 3.65 19.03 -24.92
CA ASN A 687 3.48 20.04 -25.96
C ASN A 687 4.44 19.88 -27.15
N GLY A 688 5.29 18.84 -27.15
CA GLY A 688 6.27 18.59 -28.21
C GLY A 688 7.41 19.61 -28.29
N VAL A 689 7.66 20.36 -27.20
CA VAL A 689 8.79 21.30 -27.09
C VAL A 689 10.10 20.54 -26.92
N ILE A 690 10.06 19.41 -26.22
CA ILE A 690 11.18 18.48 -26.05
C ILE A 690 10.72 17.05 -26.30
N ASP A 691 11.65 16.16 -26.64
CA ASP A 691 11.38 14.71 -26.70
C ASP A 691 11.60 14.02 -25.34
N ALA A 692 11.24 12.74 -25.26
CA ALA A 692 11.35 11.94 -24.04
C ALA A 692 12.80 11.76 -23.56
N ALA A 693 13.76 11.67 -24.50
CA ALA A 693 15.17 11.52 -24.20
C ALA A 693 15.77 12.82 -23.64
N GLN A 694 15.43 13.97 -24.22
CA GLN A 694 15.78 15.30 -23.74
C GLN A 694 15.21 15.55 -22.34
N LYS A 695 13.93 15.24 -22.10
CA LYS A 695 13.32 15.32 -20.77
C LYS A 695 14.12 14.49 -19.77
N ARG A 696 14.44 13.24 -20.12
CA ARG A 696 15.20 12.32 -19.25
C ARG A 696 16.57 12.89 -18.89
N LEU A 697 17.30 13.47 -19.85
CA LEU A 697 18.60 14.10 -19.61
C LEU A 697 18.47 15.34 -18.71
N LEU A 698 17.47 16.17 -18.94
CA LEU A 698 17.24 17.37 -18.13
C LEU A 698 16.81 17.02 -16.69
N LEU A 699 15.93 16.02 -16.51
CA LEU A 699 15.56 15.51 -15.19
C LEU A 699 16.76 14.97 -14.44
N HIS A 700 17.66 14.26 -15.14
CA HIS A 700 18.90 13.76 -14.58
C HIS A 700 19.80 14.91 -14.09
N GLU A 701 20.06 15.90 -14.94
CA GLU A 701 20.88 17.07 -14.59
C GLU A 701 20.28 17.88 -13.42
N ILE A 702 18.96 18.08 -13.41
CA ILE A 702 18.24 18.75 -12.32
C ILE A 702 18.42 17.97 -11.01
N ALA A 703 18.26 16.65 -11.05
CA ALA A 703 18.43 15.81 -9.89
C ALA A 703 19.85 15.88 -9.31
N LEU A 704 20.89 15.93 -10.16
CA LEU A 704 22.27 16.10 -9.72
C LEU A 704 22.47 17.46 -9.02
N ARG A 705 21.94 18.55 -9.57
CA ARG A 705 22.17 19.92 -9.05
C ARG A 705 21.33 20.31 -7.84
N LEU A 706 20.20 19.65 -7.61
CA LEU A 706 19.33 19.93 -6.47
C LEU A 706 19.62 19.04 -5.26
N SER A 707 20.52 18.08 -5.43
CA SER A 707 20.97 17.18 -4.38
C SER A 707 22.40 17.49 -3.89
N SER A 708 23.14 18.33 -4.63
CA SER A 708 24.37 19.02 -4.22
C SER A 708 24.05 20.28 -3.43
#